data_AF-A0A959IZC3-F1
#
_entry.id   AF-A0A959IZC3-F1
#
_cell.length_a   1.000
_cell.length_b   1.000
_cell.length_c   1.000
_cell.angle_alpha   90.00
_cell.angle_beta   90.00
_cell.angle_gamma   90.00
#
_symmetry.space_group_name_H-M   'P 1'
#
loop_
_entity.id
_entity.type
_entity.pdbx_description
1 polymer ?
#
loop_
_entity_poly.entity_id
_entity_poly.type
_entity_poly.pdbx_seq_one_letter_code
_entity_poly.pdbx_strand_id
1 'polypeptide(L)'
;MFRLVLMLFFSVWAFASFSQQGGWMVQHTDEGLFDYYSNSNDGFQLKLFDEHQQKERGSIITFFKTWVADEGEFMIRFAKQPPGITYLNEQWGLEQHLNELLVIYKGTMVEKHFLQQSGYNALDATFVNDKYHIFTRTIIRGSQMVLLFQALDIKSDIKKFEPFFDKFSFTVPKSPELYPYAFNASLFEMLLPENYYVVPQDDKQVMENLSFSEYQTWSTIDLEINRIDPYTGFDFSDNYFTYDNLVDTQAVDSLLLFKTGKYKNACPMFRLEHMVPGNKKYISEMYVYCNGYKHDLILTIPLAYRGSRLIDTIFESVNIQLDEKANRQMLSGKKDVTQMLLNDLWSSDRDIYDRAMDKLYDYEGITEKDIPAILNALKKPTHYEEDEFNARYYLVTAIHQFESPAIEKTLETIFNTSTSYNLRSRILESLSLRQSSGSKEVMLNILKSAPTESYELKMSAFDGFADSLQLFSLYKSRLIDLAQNNIGRKEIIDAYGSAIGYYGKNNAIGVDSLAYEKMVNSDLEAWFEAIKNDNEASIPMHVINYFVVFDRPAVESKIESLLRSSNSTFNHYRLVYNGVSKGKIPSNEDLGKVYKDNYYWYYVLSTLIRKDMLKSIPAAYKPLEKNVSTLMHHYFYDNHGVDCQEFEIKRMVDTKYGKMALTSCKDGSTEGDFLGIVGPIATDGTPDLTNEQSLYFEEKQIGYDLEERLKILLDNLTD
;
A
#
# COMPACT_ATOMS: atom_id res chain seq x y z
N MET A 1 1.89 -1.70 12.83
CA MET A 1 2.94 -2.55 13.44
C MET A 1 4.28 -2.25 12.75
N PHE A 2 5.04 -1.27 13.25
CA PHE A 2 6.28 -0.81 12.61
C PHE A 2 7.43 -1.78 12.94
N ARG A 3 7.98 -2.42 11.90
CA ARG A 3 9.18 -3.25 11.99
C ARG A 3 10.39 -2.33 12.10
N LEU A 4 11.01 -2.25 13.28
CA LEU A 4 12.17 -1.40 13.50
C LEU A 4 13.48 -2.18 13.31
N VAL A 5 14.23 -1.77 12.29
CA VAL A 5 15.64 -2.10 12.05
C VAL A 5 16.45 -1.01 12.75
N LEU A 6 17.04 -1.30 13.91
CA LEU A 6 17.95 -0.35 14.57
C LEU A 6 19.28 -0.31 13.77
N MET A 7 19.64 0.86 13.23
CA MET A 7 21.02 1.20 12.86
C MET A 7 21.58 2.17 13.90
N LEU A 8 22.65 1.78 14.61
CA LEU A 8 23.34 2.66 15.57
C LEU A 8 24.77 2.93 15.10
N PHE A 9 25.01 4.14 14.58
CA PHE A 9 26.37 4.59 14.25
C PHE A 9 27.03 5.33 15.41
N PHE A 10 28.28 4.95 15.73
CA PHE A 10 29.20 5.78 16.53
C PHE A 10 30.55 6.02 15.84
N SER A 11 31.07 7.22 16.07
CA SER A 11 32.34 7.74 15.58
C SER A 11 33.56 7.12 16.26
N VAL A 12 34.62 6.95 15.48
CA VAL A 12 35.98 6.57 15.91
C VAL A 12 36.55 7.66 16.83
N TRP A 13 37.06 7.29 18.02
CA TRP A 13 37.87 8.18 18.84
C TRP A 13 39.21 7.55 19.20
N ALA A 14 40.25 8.37 19.09
CA ALA A 14 41.60 8.07 19.53
C ALA A 14 41.64 7.97 21.06
N PHE A 15 42.34 6.96 21.57
CA PHE A 15 42.58 6.72 22.98
C PHE A 15 43.29 7.92 23.64
N ALA A 16 42.54 8.77 24.34
CA ALA A 16 43.11 9.65 25.35
C ALA A 16 43.06 8.89 26.69
N SER A 17 44.10 8.11 26.97
CA SER A 17 44.22 7.39 28.25
C SER A 17 44.61 8.37 29.36
N PHE A 18 43.74 8.50 30.35
CA PHE A 18 44.10 8.96 31.68
C PHE A 18 43.75 7.81 32.62
N SER A 19 44.72 7.21 33.33
CA SER A 19 44.37 6.31 34.43
C SER A 19 45.39 6.34 35.56
N GLN A 20 44.88 6.34 36.79
CA GLN A 20 45.59 5.82 37.96
C GLN A 20 45.41 4.31 37.97
N GLN A 21 46.50 3.55 37.93
CA GLN A 21 46.48 2.08 37.97
C GLN A 21 45.93 1.59 39.31
N GLY A 22 44.81 0.84 39.27
CA GLY A 22 44.29 0.05 40.37
C GLY A 22 44.65 -1.43 40.18
N GLY A 23 44.52 -2.24 41.23
CA GLY A 23 44.56 -3.70 41.06
C GLY A 23 43.33 -4.18 40.28
N TRP A 24 43.48 -5.24 39.47
CA TRP A 24 42.33 -5.88 38.82
C TRP A 24 41.29 -6.36 39.85
N MET A 25 40.09 -5.82 39.80
CA MET A 25 39.01 -6.15 40.73
C MET A 25 37.64 -6.10 40.05
N VAL A 26 36.67 -6.81 40.65
CA VAL A 26 35.27 -6.73 40.22
C VAL A 26 34.70 -5.40 40.69
N GLN A 27 34.03 -4.69 39.79
CA GLN A 27 33.38 -3.41 40.00
C GLN A 27 31.92 -3.51 39.59
N HIS A 28 31.08 -2.69 40.23
CA HIS A 28 29.64 -2.63 40.00
C HIS A 28 29.27 -1.32 39.29
N THR A 29 28.25 -1.34 38.42
CA THR A 29 27.59 -0.12 37.91
C THR A 29 26.11 -0.14 38.24
N ASP A 30 25.66 0.90 38.94
CA ASP A 30 24.24 1.09 39.25
C ASP A 30 23.43 1.48 38.01
N GLU A 31 24.04 2.17 37.03
CA GLU A 31 23.38 2.59 35.80
C GLU A 31 23.24 1.46 34.78
N GLY A 32 24.27 0.61 34.67
CA GLY A 32 24.31 -0.54 33.77
C GLY A 32 23.71 -1.81 34.37
N LEU A 33 23.61 -1.87 35.71
CA LEU A 33 23.11 -3.01 36.49
C LEU A 33 23.86 -4.32 36.20
N PHE A 34 25.19 -4.25 36.14
CA PHE A 34 26.07 -5.40 36.00
C PHE A 34 27.37 -5.20 36.79
N ASP A 35 28.04 -6.31 37.03
CA ASP A 35 29.39 -6.40 37.56
C ASP A 35 30.37 -6.69 36.42
N TYR A 36 31.54 -6.05 36.46
CA TYR A 36 32.58 -6.17 35.44
C TYR A 36 33.97 -6.14 36.07
N TYR A 37 34.96 -6.73 35.41
CA TYR A 37 36.33 -6.79 35.94
C TYR A 37 37.18 -5.69 35.31
N SER A 38 37.79 -4.83 36.13
CA SER A 38 38.57 -3.69 35.64
C SER A 38 39.79 -3.41 36.50
N ASN A 39 40.81 -2.82 35.87
CA ASN A 39 42.02 -2.31 36.51
C ASN A 39 41.95 -0.80 36.76
N SER A 40 41.00 -0.09 36.15
CA SER A 40 40.83 1.36 36.33
C SER A 40 39.81 1.65 37.43
N ASN A 41 40.11 2.62 38.28
CA ASN A 41 39.16 3.15 39.27
C ASN A 41 38.30 4.30 38.73
N ASP A 42 38.46 4.67 37.45
CA ASP A 42 37.74 5.79 36.85
C ASP A 42 36.26 5.44 36.67
N GLY A 43 35.39 6.44 36.78
CA GLY A 43 33.96 6.28 36.49
C GLY A 43 33.67 6.10 35.00
N PHE A 44 32.43 5.72 34.67
CA PHE A 44 31.95 5.73 33.29
C PHE A 44 31.85 7.17 32.77
N GLN A 45 32.27 7.38 31.54
CA GLN A 45 32.02 8.60 30.79
C GLN A 45 30.65 8.49 30.09
N LEU A 46 29.93 9.61 30.05
CA LEU A 46 28.60 9.69 29.44
C LEU A 46 28.68 10.45 28.12
N LYS A 47 28.02 9.93 27.09
CA LYS A 47 27.84 10.61 25.81
C LYS A 47 26.40 10.48 25.34
N LEU A 48 25.80 11.63 25.04
CA LEU A 48 24.47 11.73 24.47
C LEU A 48 24.59 11.73 22.95
N PHE A 49 23.74 10.95 22.29
CA PHE A 49 23.65 10.92 20.85
C PHE A 49 22.21 11.16 20.42
N ASP A 50 22.01 12.19 19.60
CA ASP A 50 20.72 12.48 18.98
C ASP A 50 20.51 11.50 17.83
N GLU A 51 19.55 10.59 17.98
CA GLU A 51 19.25 9.58 16.98
C GLU A 51 18.49 10.21 15.80
N HIS A 52 19.11 10.29 14.62
CA HIS A 52 18.50 10.98 13.47
C HIS A 52 17.20 10.33 12.95
N GLN A 53 17.03 9.02 13.15
CA GLN A 53 15.85 8.28 12.68
C GLN A 53 14.71 8.23 13.69
N GLN A 54 14.93 8.61 14.96
CA GLN A 54 13.92 8.58 16.04
C GLN A 54 14.08 9.73 17.05
N LYS A 55 14.45 10.92 16.57
CA LYS A 55 14.72 12.09 17.43
C LYS A 55 13.58 12.39 18.40
N GLU A 56 12.36 12.11 17.95
CA GLU A 56 11.13 12.29 18.69
C GLU A 56 11.06 11.45 19.99
N ARG A 57 11.72 10.29 20.05
CA ARG A 57 11.77 9.42 21.24
C ARG A 57 12.81 9.86 22.28
N GLY A 58 13.72 10.76 21.91
CA GLY A 58 14.82 11.22 22.74
C GLY A 58 16.18 10.64 22.35
N SER A 59 17.23 11.01 23.09
CA SER A 59 18.61 10.66 22.78
C SER A 59 19.00 9.31 23.39
N ILE A 60 19.84 8.56 22.67
CA ILE A 60 20.49 7.37 23.24
C ILE A 60 21.61 7.82 24.16
N ILE A 61 21.62 7.29 25.39
CA ILE A 61 22.64 7.60 26.38
C ILE A 61 23.65 6.46 26.43
N THR A 62 24.86 6.71 25.93
CA THR A 62 25.94 5.74 25.91
C THR A 62 26.90 6.00 27.06
N PHE A 63 27.17 4.94 27.83
CA PHE A 63 28.16 4.91 28.89
C PHE A 63 29.35 4.10 28.41
N PHE A 64 30.56 4.63 28.59
CA PHE A 64 31.77 3.89 28.27
C PHE A 64 32.89 4.16 29.27
N LYS A 65 33.77 3.17 29.42
CA LYS A 65 34.98 3.27 30.24
C LYS A 65 36.11 2.58 29.48
N THR A 66 37.24 3.26 29.35
CA THR A 66 38.44 2.78 28.65
C THR A 66 39.66 2.88 29.54
N TRP A 67 40.59 1.93 29.43
CA TRP A 67 41.87 1.98 30.14
C TRP A 67 42.92 1.11 29.45
N VAL A 68 44.18 1.31 29.83
CA VAL A 68 45.31 0.48 29.39
C VAL A 68 45.84 -0.29 30.60
N ALA A 69 45.98 -1.61 30.46
CA ALA A 69 46.55 -2.51 31.47
C ALA A 69 47.20 -3.70 30.78
N ASP A 70 48.25 -4.27 31.37
CA ASP A 70 48.92 -5.49 30.86
C ASP A 70 49.21 -5.42 29.33
N GLU A 71 49.72 -4.27 28.86
CA GLU A 71 50.03 -3.96 27.45
C GLU A 71 48.83 -4.01 26.47
N GLY A 72 47.61 -4.07 26.99
CA GLY A 72 46.36 -4.04 26.23
C GLY A 72 45.47 -2.84 26.53
N GLU A 73 44.65 -2.49 25.54
CA GLU A 73 43.58 -1.51 25.65
C GLU A 73 42.26 -2.21 25.93
N PHE A 74 41.55 -1.78 26.96
CA PHE A 74 40.27 -2.34 27.39
C PHE A 74 39.18 -1.30 27.28
N MET A 75 37.97 -1.74 26.91
CA MET A 75 36.77 -0.91 26.90
C MET A 75 35.56 -1.72 27.34
N ILE A 76 34.73 -1.11 28.18
CA ILE A 76 33.34 -1.52 28.40
C ILE A 76 32.41 -0.40 27.95
N ARG A 77 31.36 -0.75 27.21
CA ARG A 77 30.35 0.20 26.72
C ARG A 77 28.96 -0.39 26.87
N PHE A 78 27.98 0.43 27.26
CA PHE A 78 26.56 0.08 27.18
C PHE A 78 25.71 1.29 26.85
N ALA A 79 24.50 1.06 26.35
CA ALA A 79 23.56 2.12 26.01
C ALA A 79 22.24 1.96 26.77
N LYS A 80 21.68 3.07 27.23
CA LYS A 80 20.27 3.16 27.61
C LYS A 80 19.49 3.64 26.39
N GLN A 81 18.58 2.79 25.93
CA GLN A 81 17.68 3.12 24.82
C GLN A 81 16.55 4.05 25.30
N PRO A 82 16.04 4.95 24.44
CA PRO A 82 14.86 5.74 24.75
C PRO A 82 13.61 4.85 24.93
N PRO A 83 12.50 5.40 25.45
CA PRO A 83 11.27 4.65 25.70
C PRO A 83 10.75 3.91 24.45
N GLY A 84 10.37 2.64 24.63
CA GLY A 84 9.76 1.83 23.58
C GLY A 84 10.67 1.08 22.64
N ILE A 85 11.99 1.18 22.81
CA ILE A 85 12.93 0.46 21.96
C ILE A 85 13.36 -0.84 22.62
N THR A 86 13.20 -1.96 21.90
CA THR A 86 13.64 -3.28 22.34
C THR A 86 14.19 -4.10 21.16
N TYR A 87 15.21 -4.91 21.40
CA TYR A 87 15.80 -5.78 20.37
C TYR A 87 14.94 -7.04 20.13
N LEU A 88 13.90 -6.96 19.31
CA LEU A 88 13.01 -8.11 19.09
C LEU A 88 13.75 -9.33 18.53
N ASN A 89 14.78 -9.12 17.69
CA ASN A 89 15.71 -10.14 17.23
C ASN A 89 17.14 -9.84 17.74
N GLU A 90 17.48 -10.42 18.89
CA GLU A 90 18.76 -10.21 19.57
C GLU A 90 19.92 -10.80 18.77
N GLN A 91 19.73 -11.95 18.11
CA GLN A 91 20.80 -12.57 17.31
C GLN A 91 21.18 -11.68 16.13
N TRP A 92 20.19 -11.20 15.36
CA TRP A 92 20.45 -10.27 14.26
C TRP A 92 21.09 -8.97 14.77
N GLY A 93 20.61 -8.42 15.90
CA GLY A 93 21.20 -7.23 16.51
C GLY A 93 22.67 -7.41 16.91
N LEU A 94 23.05 -8.58 17.44
CA LEU A 94 24.44 -8.92 17.74
C LEU A 94 25.31 -8.99 16.48
N GLU A 95 24.80 -9.57 15.39
CA GLU A 95 25.54 -9.68 14.12
C GLU A 95 25.75 -8.34 13.44
N GLN A 96 24.70 -7.51 13.39
CA GLN A 96 24.83 -6.15 12.86
C GLN A 96 25.89 -5.38 13.63
N HIS A 97 25.83 -5.44 14.96
CA HIS A 97 26.81 -4.73 15.77
C HIS A 97 28.25 -5.22 15.54
N LEU A 98 28.45 -6.53 15.39
CA LEU A 98 29.76 -7.07 15.08
C LEU A 98 30.27 -6.60 13.69
N ASN A 99 29.40 -6.61 12.68
CA ASN A 99 29.75 -6.16 11.33
C ASN A 99 30.14 -4.66 11.32
N GLU A 100 29.47 -3.83 12.12
CA GLU A 100 29.84 -2.43 12.30
C GLU A 100 31.23 -2.29 12.92
N LEU A 101 31.53 -3.06 13.97
CA LEU A 101 32.87 -3.07 14.59
C LEU A 101 33.95 -3.46 13.58
N LEU A 102 33.69 -4.46 12.74
CA LEU A 102 34.61 -4.87 11.68
C LEU A 102 34.92 -3.73 10.70
N VAL A 103 33.89 -3.00 10.26
CA VAL A 103 34.05 -1.87 9.35
C VAL A 103 34.84 -0.74 10.02
N ILE A 104 34.49 -0.39 11.26
CA ILE A 104 35.13 0.70 12.02
C ILE A 104 36.63 0.43 12.22
N TYR A 105 36.98 -0.79 12.62
CA TYR A 105 38.36 -1.17 12.90
C TYR A 105 39.12 -1.70 11.68
N LYS A 106 38.47 -1.73 10.50
CA LYS A 106 39.02 -2.34 9.27
C LYS A 106 39.57 -3.75 9.53
N GLY A 107 38.84 -4.52 10.33
CA GLY A 107 39.26 -5.84 10.79
C GLY A 107 38.86 -6.95 9.83
N THR A 108 39.62 -8.04 9.83
CA THR A 108 39.26 -9.33 9.24
C THR A 108 38.83 -10.27 10.36
N MET A 109 37.64 -10.84 10.24
CA MET A 109 37.09 -11.79 11.21
C MET A 109 37.90 -13.08 11.23
N VAL A 110 38.36 -13.49 12.42
CA VAL A 110 39.12 -14.72 12.63
C VAL A 110 38.23 -15.78 13.24
N GLU A 111 37.46 -15.40 14.26
CA GLU A 111 36.60 -16.32 15.00
C GLU A 111 35.33 -15.60 15.45
N LYS A 112 34.21 -16.32 15.44
CA LYS A 112 32.91 -15.85 15.90
C LYS A 112 32.19 -17.00 16.60
N HIS A 113 31.71 -16.76 17.81
CA HIS A 113 30.98 -17.76 18.59
C HIS A 113 29.77 -17.17 19.31
N PHE A 114 28.59 -17.70 19.04
CA PHE A 114 27.38 -17.33 19.77
C PHE A 114 27.33 -18.07 21.11
N LEU A 115 27.09 -17.30 22.16
CA LEU A 115 26.87 -17.82 23.50
C LEU A 115 25.40 -17.58 23.88
N GLN A 116 24.70 -18.67 24.18
CA GLN A 116 23.36 -18.60 24.75
C GLN A 116 23.43 -18.88 26.25
N GLN A 117 23.11 -17.88 27.08
CA GLN A 117 22.99 -18.05 28.52
C GLN A 117 21.53 -17.91 28.97
N SER A 118 21.23 -18.30 30.22
CA SER A 118 19.86 -18.37 30.76
C SER A 118 19.14 -17.02 30.88
N GLY A 119 19.79 -15.90 30.58
CA GLY A 119 19.19 -14.56 30.68
C GLY A 119 19.65 -13.52 29.67
N TYR A 120 20.50 -13.89 28.71
CA TYR A 120 20.99 -12.99 27.66
C TYR A 120 21.56 -13.79 26.50
N ASN A 121 21.64 -13.16 25.33
CA ASN A 121 22.39 -13.64 24.19
C ASN A 121 23.70 -12.87 24.06
N ALA A 122 24.79 -13.55 23.74
CA ALA A 122 26.08 -12.92 23.50
C ALA A 122 26.75 -13.43 22.23
N LEU A 123 27.65 -12.62 21.71
CA LEU A 123 28.49 -12.91 20.57
C LEU A 123 29.94 -12.58 20.93
N ASP A 124 30.74 -13.64 21.04
CA ASP A 124 32.19 -13.52 21.14
C ASP A 124 32.76 -13.45 19.72
N ALA A 125 33.68 -12.52 19.50
CA ALA A 125 34.35 -12.40 18.23
C ALA A 125 35.80 -11.94 18.38
N THR A 126 36.63 -12.51 17.53
CA THR A 126 38.04 -12.17 17.38
C THR A 126 38.27 -11.68 15.96
N PHE A 127 38.85 -10.49 15.82
CA PHE A 127 39.24 -9.96 14.53
C PHE A 127 40.59 -9.28 14.59
N VAL A 128 41.25 -9.20 13.44
CA VAL A 128 42.62 -8.67 13.31
C VAL A 128 42.65 -7.57 12.26
N ASN A 129 43.42 -6.52 12.53
CA ASN A 129 43.76 -5.52 11.52
C ASN A 129 45.28 -5.34 11.47
N ASP A 130 45.77 -4.38 10.69
CA ASP A 130 47.21 -4.15 10.49
C ASP A 130 47.99 -3.80 11.78
N LYS A 131 47.30 -3.50 12.89
CA LYS A 131 47.88 -2.99 14.13
C LYS A 131 47.54 -3.80 15.37
N TYR A 132 46.38 -4.46 15.42
CA TYR A 132 45.85 -5.05 16.64
C TYR A 132 45.21 -6.42 16.43
N HIS A 133 45.35 -7.27 17.46
CA HIS A 133 44.41 -8.35 17.76
C HIS A 133 43.28 -7.80 18.62
N ILE A 134 42.04 -7.94 18.16
CA ILE A 134 40.86 -7.40 18.83
C ILE A 134 39.94 -8.54 19.25
N PHE A 135 39.57 -8.54 20.53
CA PHE A 135 38.65 -9.49 21.15
C PHE A 135 37.43 -8.73 21.66
N THR A 136 36.25 -9.24 21.35
CA THR A 136 34.99 -8.63 21.75
C THR A 136 34.00 -9.65 22.29
N ARG A 137 33.19 -9.22 23.26
CA ARG A 137 31.97 -9.91 23.70
C ARG A 137 30.85 -8.88 23.68
N THR A 138 29.94 -9.01 22.72
CA THR A 138 28.72 -8.19 22.65
C THR A 138 27.59 -8.96 23.29
N ILE A 139 26.80 -8.32 24.15
CA ILE A 139 25.76 -8.95 24.96
C ILE A 139 24.47 -8.15 24.79
N ILE A 140 23.35 -8.81 24.51
CA ILE A 140 22.01 -8.19 24.51
C ILE A 140 21.15 -8.82 25.60
N ARG A 141 20.50 -7.97 26.40
CA ARG A 141 19.49 -8.33 27.39
C ARG A 141 18.33 -7.34 27.32
N GLY A 142 17.20 -7.74 26.75
CA GLY A 142 16.00 -6.89 26.71
C GLY A 142 16.18 -5.67 25.81
N SER A 143 16.15 -4.47 26.39
CA SER A 143 16.45 -3.19 25.72
C SER A 143 17.92 -2.76 25.80
N GLN A 144 18.79 -3.47 26.54
CA GLN A 144 20.19 -3.06 26.72
C GLN A 144 21.17 -3.91 25.90
N MET A 145 22.18 -3.25 25.32
CA MET A 145 23.34 -3.87 24.70
C MET A 145 24.62 -3.44 25.44
N VAL A 146 25.48 -4.41 25.76
CA VAL A 146 26.78 -4.21 26.41
C VAL A 146 27.88 -4.75 25.50
N LEU A 147 28.99 -4.03 25.38
CA LEU A 147 30.19 -4.41 24.65
C LEU A 147 31.37 -4.47 25.63
N LEU A 148 32.02 -5.63 25.69
CA LEU A 148 33.35 -5.80 26.27
C LEU A 148 34.35 -5.88 25.11
N PHE A 149 35.44 -5.12 25.19
CA PHE A 149 36.42 -4.99 24.12
C PHE A 149 37.83 -4.99 24.71
N GLN A 150 38.72 -5.76 24.09
CA GLN A 150 40.15 -5.76 24.36
C GLN A 150 40.91 -5.66 23.02
N ALA A 151 41.86 -4.74 22.92
CA ALA A 151 42.82 -4.66 21.82
C ALA A 151 44.24 -4.87 22.33
N LEU A 152 45.02 -5.69 21.62
CA LEU A 152 46.44 -5.95 21.85
C LEU A 152 47.21 -5.61 20.58
N ASP A 153 48.40 -5.03 20.69
CA ASP A 153 49.28 -4.82 19.52
C ASP A 153 49.49 -6.17 18.79
N ILE A 154 49.47 -6.15 17.46
CA ILE A 154 49.64 -7.34 16.61
C ILE A 154 50.97 -8.07 16.83
N LYS A 155 51.96 -7.39 17.41
CA LYS A 155 53.26 -7.98 17.79
C LYS A 155 53.30 -8.50 19.23
N SER A 156 52.22 -8.36 19.99
CA SER A 156 52.16 -8.82 21.37
C SER A 156 52.01 -10.34 21.43
N ASP A 157 52.82 -10.98 22.28
CA ASP A 157 52.68 -12.41 22.60
C ASP A 157 51.58 -12.67 23.67
N ILE A 158 50.97 -11.60 24.18
CA ILE A 158 49.91 -11.66 25.19
C ILE A 158 48.62 -12.17 24.53
N LYS A 159 47.89 -13.00 25.26
CA LYS A 159 46.60 -13.56 24.82
C LYS A 159 45.44 -12.75 25.38
N LYS A 160 44.24 -13.00 24.83
CA LYS A 160 42.95 -12.58 25.40
C LYS A 160 42.97 -12.73 26.92
N PHE A 161 42.66 -11.66 27.64
CA PHE A 161 42.62 -11.66 29.09
C PHE A 161 41.25 -12.18 29.56
N GLU A 162 41.12 -13.50 29.65
CA GLU A 162 39.85 -14.17 29.97
C GLU A 162 39.13 -13.61 31.21
N PRO A 163 39.81 -13.24 32.32
CA PRO A 163 39.11 -12.68 33.48
C PRO A 163 38.32 -11.40 33.21
N PHE A 164 38.68 -10.62 32.19
CA PHE A 164 37.89 -9.44 31.79
C PHE A 164 36.53 -9.84 31.18
N PHE A 165 36.50 -10.92 30.41
CA PHE A 165 35.28 -11.40 29.73
C PHE A 165 34.44 -12.30 30.64
N ASP A 166 35.08 -13.20 31.38
CA ASP A 166 34.39 -14.27 32.11
C ASP A 166 33.84 -13.87 33.47
N LYS A 167 34.37 -12.78 34.06
CA LYS A 167 33.84 -12.23 35.31
C LYS A 167 32.70 -11.23 35.11
N PHE A 168 32.25 -11.01 33.88
CA PHE A 168 31.07 -10.19 33.62
C PHE A 168 29.81 -10.92 34.08
N SER A 169 28.98 -10.25 34.88
CA SER A 169 27.67 -10.78 35.28
C SER A 169 26.67 -9.65 35.43
N PHE A 170 25.49 -9.79 34.84
CA PHE A 170 24.41 -8.88 35.19
C PHE A 170 24.00 -9.05 36.65
N THR A 171 23.65 -7.93 37.28
CA THR A 171 23.05 -7.95 38.61
C THR A 171 21.60 -8.38 38.55
N VAL A 172 21.05 -8.72 39.72
CA VAL A 172 19.65 -9.10 39.83
C VAL A 172 18.80 -7.84 39.62
N PRO A 173 17.91 -7.82 38.61
CA PRO A 173 17.02 -6.69 38.37
C PRO A 173 16.17 -6.37 39.61
N LYS A 174 16.01 -5.07 39.89
CA LYS A 174 15.18 -4.56 40.98
C LYS A 174 13.76 -4.33 40.47
N SER A 175 12.77 -4.38 41.37
CA SER A 175 11.42 -3.95 41.03
C SER A 175 11.44 -2.45 40.75
N PRO A 176 10.92 -2.00 39.60
CA PRO A 176 10.89 -0.59 39.26
C PRO A 176 9.93 0.18 40.17
N GLU A 177 10.16 1.48 40.29
CA GLU A 177 9.17 2.39 40.85
C GLU A 177 8.05 2.61 39.82
N LEU A 178 6.81 2.46 40.27
CA LEU A 178 5.64 2.62 39.42
C LEU A 178 4.80 3.83 39.87
N TYR A 179 4.30 4.56 38.89
CA TYR A 179 3.57 5.80 39.05
C TYR A 179 2.14 5.64 38.49
N PRO A 180 1.12 6.30 39.09
CA PRO A 180 -0.24 6.28 38.57
C PRO A 180 -0.35 6.92 37.19
N TYR A 181 -1.01 6.21 36.29
CA TYR A 181 -1.42 6.65 34.96
C TYR A 181 -2.95 6.58 34.86
N ALA A 182 -3.58 7.56 34.22
CA ALA A 182 -5.02 7.57 34.03
C ALA A 182 -5.41 8.15 32.66
N PHE A 183 -6.34 7.46 31.97
CA PHE A 183 -7.03 7.97 30.79
C PHE A 183 -8.52 8.13 31.08
N ASN A 184 -8.93 9.38 31.32
CA ASN A 184 -10.25 9.71 31.85
C ASN A 184 -11.40 9.33 30.89
N ALA A 185 -11.19 9.36 29.57
CA ALA A 185 -12.27 9.14 28.60
C ALA A 185 -12.78 7.69 28.60
N SER A 186 -11.92 6.71 28.86
CA SER A 186 -12.31 5.29 29.00
C SER A 186 -12.48 4.85 30.46
N LEU A 187 -12.26 5.77 31.43
CA LEU A 187 -12.21 5.50 32.87
C LEU A 187 -11.16 4.44 33.24
N PHE A 188 -10.00 4.51 32.59
CA PHE A 188 -8.88 3.59 32.74
C PHE A 188 -7.80 4.18 33.63
N GLU A 189 -7.30 3.38 34.57
CA GLU A 189 -6.16 3.71 35.43
C GLU A 189 -5.23 2.49 35.53
N MET A 190 -3.92 2.73 35.68
CA MET A 190 -2.94 1.69 35.99
C MET A 190 -1.65 2.27 36.59
N LEU A 191 -0.74 1.40 37.03
CA LEU A 191 0.60 1.79 37.48
C LEU A 191 1.62 1.47 36.38
N LEU A 192 2.42 2.47 35.99
CA LEU A 192 3.42 2.39 34.92
C LEU A 192 4.73 3.10 35.32
N PRO A 193 5.87 2.82 34.66
CA PRO A 193 7.09 3.61 34.83
C PRO A 193 6.87 5.09 34.47
N GLU A 194 7.70 5.98 35.04
CA GLU A 194 7.56 7.44 34.86
C GLU A 194 7.84 7.91 33.43
N ASN A 195 8.85 7.33 32.78
CA ASN A 195 9.34 7.81 31.48
C ASN A 195 8.68 7.07 30.33
N TYR A 196 7.93 7.81 29.51
CA TYR A 196 7.24 7.29 28.34
C TYR A 196 7.37 8.20 27.13
N TYR A 197 7.14 7.60 25.98
CA TYR A 197 7.04 8.27 24.70
C TYR A 197 5.61 8.16 24.17
N VAL A 198 5.05 9.30 23.74
CA VAL A 198 3.76 9.33 23.03
C VAL A 198 4.04 9.09 21.55
N VAL A 199 3.57 7.96 21.03
CA VAL A 199 3.75 7.59 19.63
C VAL A 199 2.82 8.46 18.76
N PRO A 200 3.35 9.20 17.76
CA PRO A 200 2.58 9.97 16.80
C PRO A 200 1.63 9.07 16.02
N GLN A 201 0.43 9.57 15.72
CA GLN A 201 -0.65 8.76 15.17
C GLN A 201 -1.18 9.39 13.87
N ASP A 202 -1.29 8.56 12.84
CA ASP A 202 -1.96 8.90 11.58
C ASP A 202 -3.44 8.45 11.58
N ASP A 203 -3.83 7.59 12.53
CA ASP A 203 -5.18 7.03 12.63
C ASP A 203 -6.04 7.80 13.65
N LYS A 204 -7.21 8.27 13.20
CA LYS A 204 -8.18 9.02 14.02
C LYS A 204 -8.86 8.17 15.11
N GLN A 205 -8.72 6.84 15.08
CA GLN A 205 -9.35 5.94 16.05
C GLN A 205 -8.47 5.66 17.28
N VAL A 206 -7.16 5.81 17.13
CA VAL A 206 -6.21 5.69 18.23
C VAL A 206 -6.31 6.97 19.05
N MET A 207 -6.53 6.83 20.36
CA MET A 207 -6.68 7.97 21.26
C MET A 207 -5.39 8.24 22.03
N GLU A 208 -4.71 7.17 22.45
CA GLU A 208 -3.42 7.22 23.13
C GLU A 208 -2.58 6.00 22.73
N ASN A 209 -1.29 6.22 22.49
CA ASN A 209 -0.32 5.17 22.23
C ASN A 209 0.97 5.55 22.93
N LEU A 210 1.24 4.87 24.03
CA LEU A 210 2.33 5.16 24.93
C LEU A 210 3.28 3.98 24.98
N SER A 211 4.57 4.30 24.99
CA SER A 211 5.62 3.31 25.00
C SER A 211 6.64 3.65 26.07
N PHE A 212 6.90 2.69 26.95
CA PHE A 212 7.72 2.83 28.15
C PHE A 212 8.94 1.93 28.04
N SER A 213 10.08 2.37 28.57
CA SER A 213 11.26 1.52 28.74
C SER A 213 11.72 1.60 30.18
N GLU A 214 11.82 0.44 30.84
CA GLU A 214 12.28 0.35 32.20
C GLU A 214 13.69 -0.25 32.22
N TYR A 215 14.68 0.57 32.57
CA TYR A 215 16.08 0.17 32.55
C TYR A 215 16.42 -0.79 33.70
N GLN A 216 15.68 -0.76 34.82
CA GLN A 216 15.94 -1.62 35.98
C GLN A 216 15.62 -3.09 35.72
N THR A 217 14.72 -3.34 34.79
CA THR A 217 14.26 -4.68 34.39
C THR A 217 14.51 -4.98 32.91
N TRP A 218 15.08 -4.01 32.19
CA TRP A 218 15.34 -4.06 30.75
C TRP A 218 14.10 -4.40 29.92
N SER A 219 12.95 -3.94 30.39
CA SER A 219 11.64 -4.28 29.83
C SER A 219 11.02 -3.13 29.10
N THR A 220 10.13 -3.45 28.17
CA THR A 220 9.33 -2.49 27.40
C THR A 220 7.86 -2.75 27.71
N ILE A 221 7.11 -1.67 27.88
CA ILE A 221 5.66 -1.73 28.10
C ILE A 221 5.03 -0.82 27.06
N ASP A 222 4.08 -1.35 26.29
CA ASP A 222 3.33 -0.58 25.30
C ASP A 222 1.85 -0.59 25.71
N LEU A 223 1.25 0.61 25.74
CA LEU A 223 -0.15 0.83 26.04
C LEU A 223 -0.80 1.56 24.87
N GLU A 224 -1.78 0.93 24.25
CA GLU A 224 -2.59 1.53 23.19
C GLU A 224 -4.05 1.54 23.61
N ILE A 225 -4.69 2.71 23.52
CA ILE A 225 -6.11 2.88 23.82
C ILE A 225 -6.82 3.37 22.56
N ASN A 226 -7.70 2.51 22.06
CA ASN A 226 -8.41 2.69 20.81
C ASN A 226 -9.89 2.84 21.05
N ARG A 227 -10.54 3.78 20.36
CA ARG A 227 -12.00 3.83 20.33
C ARG A 227 -12.50 2.70 19.44
N ILE A 228 -13.45 1.91 19.94
CA ILE A 228 -14.09 0.88 19.12
C ILE A 228 -15.07 1.55 18.16
N ASP A 229 -14.87 1.35 16.85
CA ASP A 229 -15.79 1.85 15.83
C ASP A 229 -17.21 1.28 16.10
N PRO A 230 -18.25 2.13 16.18
CA PRO A 230 -19.63 1.71 16.46
C PRO A 230 -20.19 0.71 15.45
N TYR A 231 -19.65 0.65 14.23
CA TYR A 231 -20.01 -0.28 13.17
C TYR A 231 -19.15 -1.55 13.16
N THR A 232 -18.13 -1.62 14.02
CA THR A 232 -17.36 -2.86 14.15
C THR A 232 -18.23 -3.85 14.90
N GLY A 233 -18.81 -4.79 14.13
CA GLY A 233 -19.70 -5.84 14.61
C GLY A 233 -18.96 -6.91 15.41
N PHE A 234 -18.14 -6.52 16.40
CA PHE A 234 -17.49 -7.45 17.30
C PHE A 234 -18.56 -8.29 17.99
N ASP A 235 -18.56 -9.59 17.69
CA ASP A 235 -19.28 -10.56 18.48
C ASP A 235 -18.48 -10.78 19.77
N PHE A 236 -18.86 -10.09 20.83
CA PHE A 236 -18.22 -10.24 22.14
C PHE A 236 -18.58 -11.58 22.85
N SER A 237 -19.11 -12.56 22.12
CA SER A 237 -19.27 -13.92 22.64
C SER A 237 -17.93 -14.65 22.72
N ASP A 238 -17.86 -15.60 23.65
CA ASP A 238 -16.64 -16.37 23.93
C ASP A 238 -16.14 -17.18 22.71
N ASN A 239 -16.99 -17.39 21.69
CA ASN A 239 -16.64 -18.12 20.47
C ASN A 239 -15.83 -17.29 19.46
N TYR A 240 -15.81 -15.96 19.59
CA TYR A 240 -15.03 -15.09 18.69
C TYR A 240 -13.60 -14.93 19.17
N PHE A 241 -13.39 -14.93 20.49
CA PHE A 241 -12.08 -14.84 21.12
C PHE A 241 -11.36 -16.20 21.09
N THR A 242 -11.01 -16.69 19.91
CA THR A 242 -10.15 -17.86 19.75
C THR A 242 -8.72 -17.44 19.49
N TYR A 243 -7.78 -18.33 19.78
CA TYR A 243 -6.37 -18.12 19.46
C TYR A 243 -6.18 -17.86 17.97
N ASP A 244 -6.81 -18.68 17.12
CA ASP A 244 -6.67 -18.60 15.66
C ASP A 244 -7.24 -17.31 15.05
N ASN A 245 -8.25 -16.70 15.69
CA ASN A 245 -8.87 -15.47 15.20
C ASN A 245 -8.13 -14.20 15.66
N LEU A 246 -7.41 -14.26 16.79
CA LEU A 246 -6.85 -13.08 17.45
C LEU A 246 -5.34 -13.02 17.47
N VAL A 247 -4.66 -14.12 17.19
CA VAL A 247 -3.20 -14.20 17.26
C VAL A 247 -2.65 -14.59 15.89
N ASP A 248 -1.78 -13.74 15.36
CA ASP A 248 -1.00 -14.10 14.17
C ASP A 248 0.01 -15.19 14.55
N THR A 249 -0.32 -16.43 14.20
CA THR A 249 0.52 -17.60 14.49
C THR A 249 1.90 -17.54 13.86
N GLN A 250 2.13 -16.67 12.85
CA GLN A 250 3.46 -16.48 12.26
C GLN A 250 4.38 -15.63 13.15
N ALA A 251 3.82 -14.89 14.11
CA ALA A 251 4.54 -14.05 15.04
C ALA A 251 4.80 -14.73 16.41
N VAL A 252 4.24 -15.93 16.63
CA VAL A 252 4.25 -16.64 17.91
C VAL A 252 4.91 -18.01 17.77
N ASP A 253 6.07 -18.19 18.39
CA ASP A 253 6.83 -19.45 18.32
C ASP A 253 6.35 -20.49 19.33
N SER A 254 6.07 -20.03 20.55
CA SER A 254 5.64 -20.90 21.65
C SER A 254 4.58 -20.18 22.45
N LEU A 255 3.34 -20.60 22.24
CA LEU A 255 2.22 -20.19 23.07
C LEU A 255 2.39 -20.78 24.48
N LEU A 256 2.51 -19.90 25.47
CA LEU A 256 2.61 -20.28 26.88
C LEU A 256 1.26 -20.21 27.58
N LEU A 257 0.45 -19.22 27.21
CA LEU A 257 -0.88 -19.00 27.75
C LEU A 257 -1.77 -18.32 26.72
N PHE A 258 -3.00 -18.80 26.57
CA PHE A 258 -4.09 -18.04 25.99
C PHE A 258 -5.31 -18.21 26.91
N LYS A 259 -5.83 -17.09 27.41
CA LYS A 259 -7.01 -17.08 28.28
C LYS A 259 -7.96 -15.99 27.85
N THR A 260 -9.23 -16.33 27.76
CA THR A 260 -10.33 -15.38 27.57
C THR A 260 -11.14 -15.26 28.84
N GLY A 261 -11.85 -14.15 28.99
CA GLY A 261 -12.73 -13.96 30.14
C GLY A 261 -13.36 -12.59 30.17
N LYS A 262 -13.78 -12.18 31.36
CA LYS A 262 -14.38 -10.86 31.60
C LYS A 262 -13.65 -10.16 32.73
N TYR A 263 -13.04 -9.03 32.43
CA TYR A 263 -12.50 -8.11 33.42
C TYR A 263 -13.65 -7.57 34.28
N LYS A 264 -13.50 -7.68 35.62
CA LYS A 264 -14.54 -7.38 36.63
C LYS A 264 -15.93 -7.98 36.29
N ASN A 265 -15.96 -9.16 35.66
CA ASN A 265 -17.18 -9.86 35.23
C ASN A 265 -18.04 -9.11 34.18
N ALA A 266 -17.56 -8.00 33.61
CA ALA A 266 -18.36 -7.14 32.72
C ALA A 266 -17.71 -6.89 31.36
N CYS A 267 -16.40 -6.68 31.31
CA CYS A 267 -15.70 -6.23 30.12
C CYS A 267 -14.93 -7.39 29.46
N PRO A 268 -15.23 -7.76 28.20
CA PRO A 268 -14.52 -8.84 27.50
C PRO A 268 -13.01 -8.60 27.51
N MET A 269 -12.25 -9.66 27.77
CA MET A 269 -10.80 -9.58 27.77
C MET A 269 -10.17 -10.88 27.27
N PHE A 270 -8.95 -10.75 26.77
CA PHE A 270 -8.06 -11.90 26.62
C PHE A 270 -6.64 -11.56 27.06
N ARG A 271 -5.93 -12.59 27.51
CA ARG A 271 -4.52 -12.53 27.89
C ARG A 271 -3.74 -13.58 27.10
N LEU A 272 -2.65 -13.15 26.52
CA LEU A 272 -1.74 -13.96 25.73
C LEU A 272 -0.35 -13.91 26.40
N GLU A 273 0.33 -15.04 26.47
CA GLU A 273 1.73 -15.11 26.87
C GLU A 273 2.48 -16.01 25.90
N HIS A 274 3.61 -15.54 25.38
CA HIS A 274 4.37 -16.27 24.39
C HIS A 274 5.86 -15.92 24.37
N MET A 275 6.60 -16.67 23.56
CA MET A 275 8.02 -16.45 23.24
C MET A 275 8.19 -16.31 21.73
N VAL A 276 9.20 -15.53 21.32
CA VAL A 276 9.57 -15.24 19.92
C VAL A 276 10.74 -16.14 19.50
N PRO A 277 10.80 -16.62 18.23
CA PRO A 277 11.87 -17.50 17.75
C PRO A 277 13.28 -16.96 17.99
N GLY A 278 14.17 -17.81 18.51
CA GLY A 278 15.59 -17.49 18.68
C GLY A 278 15.92 -16.43 19.74
N ASN A 279 14.91 -15.89 20.43
CA ASN A 279 15.07 -14.74 21.31
C ASN A 279 14.74 -15.11 22.76
N LYS A 280 15.57 -14.67 23.72
CA LYS A 280 15.36 -14.90 25.16
C LYS A 280 14.35 -13.90 25.75
N LYS A 281 13.24 -13.67 25.05
CA LYS A 281 12.20 -12.71 25.42
C LYS A 281 10.89 -13.42 25.73
N TYR A 282 10.21 -12.92 26.74
CA TYR A 282 8.88 -13.33 27.12
C TYR A 282 7.96 -12.13 26.92
N ILE A 283 6.89 -12.34 26.16
CA ILE A 283 5.90 -11.32 25.84
C ILE A 283 4.60 -11.71 26.54
N SER A 284 4.00 -10.76 27.24
CA SER A 284 2.67 -10.90 27.81
C SER A 284 1.78 -9.76 27.38
N GLU A 285 0.61 -10.09 26.88
CA GLU A 285 -0.32 -9.15 26.29
C GLU A 285 -1.67 -9.28 26.99
N MET A 286 -2.30 -8.16 27.31
CA MET A 286 -3.65 -8.08 27.84
C MET A 286 -4.46 -7.10 27.02
N TYR A 287 -5.60 -7.58 26.53
CA TYR A 287 -6.54 -6.81 25.74
C TYR A 287 -7.86 -6.73 26.49
N VAL A 288 -8.36 -5.51 26.74
CA VAL A 288 -9.62 -5.30 27.47
C VAL A 288 -10.54 -4.37 26.70
N TYR A 289 -11.75 -4.85 26.41
CA TYR A 289 -12.81 -4.11 25.72
C TYR A 289 -13.81 -3.61 26.75
N CYS A 290 -13.91 -2.31 26.94
CA CYS A 290 -14.72 -1.72 28.00
C CYS A 290 -15.13 -0.29 27.65
N ASN A 291 -16.36 0.09 28.00
CA ASN A 291 -16.87 1.46 27.82
C ASN A 291 -16.78 2.02 26.37
N GLY A 292 -16.70 1.17 25.35
CA GLY A 292 -16.51 1.59 23.94
C GLY A 292 -15.06 1.80 23.51
N TYR A 293 -14.10 1.34 24.32
CA TYR A 293 -12.67 1.38 24.05
C TYR A 293 -12.04 -0.01 24.12
N LYS A 294 -11.01 -0.22 23.31
CA LYS A 294 -10.10 -1.36 23.35
C LYS A 294 -8.79 -0.88 23.97
N HIS A 295 -8.35 -1.55 25.03
CA HIS A 295 -7.10 -1.27 25.72
C HIS A 295 -6.14 -2.41 25.46
N ASP A 296 -5.02 -2.12 24.81
CA ASP A 296 -3.99 -3.09 24.43
C ASP A 296 -2.77 -2.80 25.28
N LEU A 297 -2.39 -3.76 26.12
CA LEU A 297 -1.24 -3.64 27.01
C LEU A 297 -0.27 -4.78 26.74
N ILE A 298 0.92 -4.44 26.24
CA ILE A 298 1.95 -5.40 25.82
C ILE A 298 3.20 -5.19 26.68
N LEU A 299 3.64 -6.25 27.36
CA LEU A 299 4.86 -6.24 28.16
C LEU A 299 5.87 -7.19 27.52
N THR A 300 7.05 -6.65 27.20
CA THR A 300 8.19 -7.43 26.71
C THR A 300 9.30 -7.42 27.75
N ILE A 301 9.63 -8.58 28.31
CA ILE A 301 10.66 -8.72 29.35
C ILE A 301 11.71 -9.78 28.97
N PRO A 302 12.93 -9.72 29.52
CA PRO A 302 13.89 -10.81 29.41
C PRO A 302 13.35 -12.10 30.05
N LEU A 303 13.59 -13.26 29.43
CA LEU A 303 13.08 -14.57 29.86
C LEU A 303 13.47 -14.91 31.31
N ALA A 304 14.66 -14.51 31.75
CA ALA A 304 15.11 -14.69 33.13
C ALA A 304 14.20 -14.01 34.17
N TYR A 305 13.36 -13.07 33.74
CA TYR A 305 12.45 -12.30 34.58
C TYR A 305 10.97 -12.73 34.45
N ARG A 306 10.69 -13.80 33.70
CA ARG A 306 9.34 -14.36 33.54
C ARG A 306 8.66 -14.68 34.88
N GLY A 307 9.43 -15.13 35.87
CA GLY A 307 8.93 -15.43 37.22
C GLY A 307 8.86 -14.22 38.17
N SER A 308 9.14 -13.01 37.68
CA SER A 308 9.04 -11.80 38.49
C SER A 308 7.59 -11.40 38.72
N ARG A 309 7.33 -10.67 39.82
CA ARG A 309 6.02 -10.08 40.08
C ARG A 309 5.73 -8.84 39.24
N LEU A 310 6.63 -8.40 38.36
CA LEU A 310 6.44 -7.15 37.60
C LEU A 310 5.21 -7.23 36.69
N ILE A 311 5.09 -8.31 35.92
CA ILE A 311 3.97 -8.54 35.00
C ILE A 311 2.66 -8.56 35.79
N ASP A 312 2.62 -9.35 36.86
CA ASP A 312 1.43 -9.46 37.70
C ASP A 312 1.10 -8.12 38.37
N THR A 313 2.10 -7.37 38.86
CA THR A 313 1.90 -6.05 39.49
C THR A 313 1.29 -5.04 38.51
N ILE A 314 1.82 -4.98 37.28
CA ILE A 314 1.31 -4.06 36.25
C ILE A 314 -0.12 -4.46 35.85
N PHE A 315 -0.37 -5.74 35.56
CA PHE A 315 -1.71 -6.19 35.17
C PHE A 315 -2.73 -6.12 36.30
N GLU A 316 -2.35 -6.44 37.54
CA GLU A 316 -3.23 -6.31 38.72
C GLU A 316 -3.52 -4.84 39.05
N SER A 317 -2.65 -3.91 38.66
CA SER A 317 -2.88 -2.48 38.83
C SER A 317 -3.91 -1.89 37.86
N VAL A 318 -4.22 -2.59 36.76
CA VAL A 318 -5.20 -2.12 35.80
C VAL A 318 -6.55 -2.03 36.49
N ASN A 319 -7.11 -0.83 36.49
CA ASN A 319 -8.39 -0.47 37.07
C ASN A 319 -9.25 0.24 36.02
N ILE A 320 -10.27 -0.44 35.51
CA ILE A 320 -11.28 0.20 34.64
C ILE A 320 -12.57 0.36 35.44
N GLN A 321 -13.04 1.60 35.59
CA GLN A 321 -14.35 1.86 36.17
C GLN A 321 -15.43 1.62 35.11
N LEU A 322 -16.44 0.83 35.45
CA LEU A 322 -17.50 0.47 34.52
C LEU A 322 -18.49 1.62 34.33
N ASP A 323 -18.63 2.12 33.10
CA ASP A 323 -19.81 2.88 32.68
C ASP A 323 -20.84 1.88 32.15
N GLU A 324 -21.86 1.58 32.95
CA GLU A 324 -22.87 0.61 32.55
C GLU A 324 -23.60 0.98 31.25
N LYS A 325 -23.79 2.27 30.96
CA LYS A 325 -24.50 2.70 29.76
C LYS A 325 -23.62 2.49 28.53
N ALA A 326 -22.39 3.00 28.55
CA ALA A 326 -21.45 2.84 27.45
C ALA A 326 -21.11 1.36 27.22
N ASN A 327 -20.89 0.59 28.29
CA ASN A 327 -20.60 -0.83 28.19
C ASN A 327 -21.81 -1.64 27.69
N ARG A 328 -23.05 -1.35 28.14
CA ARG A 328 -24.25 -1.98 27.57
C ARG A 328 -24.42 -1.66 26.08
N GLN A 329 -24.12 -0.43 25.66
CA GLN A 329 -24.17 -0.03 24.25
C GLN A 329 -23.10 -0.72 23.41
N MET A 330 -21.93 -1.02 23.99
CA MET A 330 -20.89 -1.82 23.35
C MET A 330 -21.30 -3.30 23.24
N LEU A 331 -21.89 -3.86 24.31
CA LEU A 331 -22.22 -5.29 24.43
C LEU A 331 -23.59 -5.70 23.90
N SER A 332 -24.48 -4.77 23.54
CA SER A 332 -25.77 -5.11 22.94
C SER A 332 -25.50 -5.85 21.61
N GLY A 333 -25.59 -7.19 21.65
CA GLY A 333 -25.13 -8.11 20.61
C GLY A 333 -25.73 -7.84 19.23
N LYS A 334 -25.06 -8.35 18.18
CA LYS A 334 -25.33 -8.12 16.75
C LYS A 334 -26.16 -6.86 16.53
N LYS A 335 -25.53 -5.70 16.77
CA LYS A 335 -26.05 -4.44 16.25
C LYS A 335 -26.38 -4.71 14.79
N ASP A 336 -27.61 -4.42 14.40
CA ASP A 336 -27.97 -4.38 13.00
C ASP A 336 -27.19 -3.19 12.42
N VAL A 337 -25.95 -3.46 12.02
CA VAL A 337 -24.99 -2.47 11.53
C VAL A 337 -25.60 -1.75 10.35
N THR A 338 -26.34 -2.49 9.50
CA THR A 338 -27.10 -1.93 8.39
C THR A 338 -28.13 -0.90 8.87
N GLN A 339 -28.95 -1.22 9.87
CA GLN A 339 -29.94 -0.27 10.41
C GLN A 339 -29.29 0.94 11.10
N MET A 340 -28.14 0.77 11.76
CA MET A 340 -27.39 1.88 12.34
C MET A 340 -26.80 2.79 11.28
N LEU A 341 -26.12 2.22 10.27
CA LEU A 341 -25.61 2.96 9.11
C LEU A 341 -26.73 3.75 8.45
N LEU A 342 -27.87 3.12 8.19
CA LEU A 342 -29.04 3.79 7.61
C LEU A 342 -29.65 4.89 8.48
N ASN A 343 -29.40 4.93 9.79
CA ASN A 343 -29.82 6.04 10.63
C ASN A 343 -28.79 7.17 10.59
N ASP A 344 -27.51 6.83 10.68
CA ASP A 344 -26.40 7.78 10.77
C ASP A 344 -26.13 8.50 9.45
N LEU A 345 -26.41 7.86 8.31
CA LEU A 345 -26.40 8.47 6.96
C LEU A 345 -27.43 9.61 6.80
N TRP A 346 -28.39 9.73 7.73
CA TRP A 346 -29.35 10.83 7.81
C TRP A 346 -29.14 11.71 9.05
N SER A 347 -27.98 11.61 9.69
CA SER A 347 -27.64 12.51 10.78
C SER A 347 -27.44 13.93 10.26
N SER A 348 -27.93 14.91 11.01
CA SER A 348 -27.57 16.32 10.80
C SER A 348 -26.17 16.67 11.30
N ASP A 349 -25.56 15.77 12.08
CA ASP A 349 -24.18 15.89 12.54
C ASP A 349 -23.24 15.34 11.44
N ARG A 350 -22.40 16.22 10.89
CA ARG A 350 -21.48 15.90 9.79
C ARG A 350 -20.49 14.81 10.16
N ASP A 351 -19.98 14.79 11.38
CA ASP A 351 -19.00 13.79 11.80
C ASP A 351 -19.64 12.40 11.91
N ILE A 352 -20.91 12.33 12.29
CA ILE A 352 -21.67 11.06 12.29
C ILE A 352 -21.93 10.60 10.85
N TYR A 353 -22.36 11.52 9.99
CA TYR A 353 -22.60 11.24 8.57
C TYR A 353 -21.33 10.74 7.85
N ASP A 354 -20.21 11.45 7.96
CA ASP A 354 -18.97 11.10 7.27
C ASP A 354 -18.45 9.73 7.73
N ARG A 355 -18.50 9.43 9.03
CA ARG A 355 -18.15 8.08 9.53
C ARG A 355 -19.05 6.97 8.98
N ALA A 356 -20.35 7.24 8.85
CA ALA A 356 -21.29 6.28 8.30
C ALA A 356 -21.05 6.06 6.80
N MET A 357 -20.70 7.12 6.08
CA MET A 357 -20.34 7.09 4.66
C MET A 357 -19.08 6.28 4.41
N ASP A 358 -18.01 6.59 5.15
CA ASP A 358 -16.74 5.84 5.10
C ASP A 358 -16.98 4.36 5.36
N LYS A 359 -17.80 4.04 6.37
CA LYS A 359 -18.11 2.64 6.67
C LYS A 359 -18.95 1.96 5.59
N LEU A 360 -19.96 2.64 5.04
CA LEU A 360 -20.83 2.07 4.01
C LEU A 360 -20.04 1.65 2.77
N TYR A 361 -18.96 2.38 2.44
CA TYR A 361 -18.11 2.09 1.29
C TYR A 361 -17.52 0.66 1.33
N ASP A 362 -17.03 0.23 2.49
CA ASP A 362 -16.39 -1.08 2.69
C ASP A 362 -17.30 -2.13 3.36
N TYR A 363 -18.59 -1.83 3.55
CA TYR A 363 -19.51 -2.70 4.28
C TYR A 363 -20.16 -3.75 3.38
N GLU A 364 -19.69 -5.00 3.49
CA GLU A 364 -20.23 -6.15 2.75
C GLU A 364 -21.42 -6.85 3.43
N GLY A 365 -21.82 -6.40 4.62
CA GLY A 365 -22.83 -7.09 5.45
C GLY A 365 -24.29 -6.88 5.04
N ILE A 366 -24.56 -6.24 3.90
CA ILE A 366 -25.93 -6.00 3.41
C ILE A 366 -26.52 -7.29 2.85
N THR A 367 -27.74 -7.61 3.26
CA THR A 367 -28.47 -8.81 2.85
C THR A 367 -29.82 -8.46 2.21
N GLU A 368 -30.47 -9.45 1.60
CA GLU A 368 -31.80 -9.26 1.00
C GLU A 368 -32.86 -8.79 2.02
N LYS A 369 -32.70 -9.13 3.31
CA LYS A 369 -33.60 -8.71 4.39
C LYS A 369 -33.55 -7.20 4.64
N ASP A 370 -32.45 -6.55 4.28
CA ASP A 370 -32.21 -5.14 4.54
C ASP A 370 -32.77 -4.25 3.42
N ILE A 371 -33.09 -4.84 2.26
CA ILE A 371 -33.58 -4.13 1.07
C ILE A 371 -34.79 -3.24 1.36
N PRO A 372 -35.84 -3.68 2.09
CA PRO A 372 -36.96 -2.79 2.41
C PRO A 372 -36.54 -1.53 3.18
N ALA A 373 -35.58 -1.64 4.10
CA ALA A 373 -35.07 -0.50 4.86
C ALA A 373 -34.25 0.45 3.98
N ILE A 374 -33.36 -0.10 3.13
CA ILE A 374 -32.56 0.69 2.18
C ILE A 374 -33.46 1.43 1.18
N LEU A 375 -34.47 0.76 0.61
CA LEU A 375 -35.41 1.38 -0.33
C LEU A 375 -36.25 2.48 0.31
N ASN A 376 -36.58 2.35 1.59
CA ASN A 376 -37.23 3.43 2.34
C ASN A 376 -36.26 4.61 2.57
N ALA A 377 -35.01 4.30 2.86
CA ALA A 377 -33.96 5.29 3.09
C ALA A 377 -33.69 6.12 1.82
N LEU A 378 -33.51 5.46 0.67
CA LEU A 378 -33.30 6.10 -0.64
C LEU A 378 -34.37 7.15 -1.02
N LYS A 379 -35.60 7.03 -0.51
CA LYS A 379 -36.70 7.97 -0.77
C LYS A 379 -36.64 9.25 0.07
N LYS A 380 -35.83 9.27 1.14
CA LYS A 380 -35.70 10.42 2.05
C LYS A 380 -34.66 11.40 1.51
N PRO A 381 -34.89 12.73 1.56
CA PRO A 381 -33.85 13.72 1.25
C PRO A 381 -32.67 13.53 2.20
N THR A 382 -31.44 13.68 1.70
CA THR A 382 -30.22 13.65 2.50
C THR A 382 -29.88 15.06 2.97
N HIS A 383 -29.25 15.20 4.14
CA HIS A 383 -28.83 16.52 4.64
C HIS A 383 -27.70 17.16 3.81
N TYR A 384 -26.96 16.33 3.06
CA TYR A 384 -25.84 16.71 2.21
C TYR A 384 -26.11 16.27 0.76
N GLU A 385 -27.26 16.65 0.21
CA GLU A 385 -27.71 16.24 -1.13
C GLU A 385 -26.86 16.89 -2.25
N GLU A 386 -26.22 18.02 -1.93
CA GLU A 386 -25.27 18.74 -2.77
C GLU A 386 -23.94 18.02 -2.99
N ASP A 387 -23.57 17.08 -2.10
CA ASP A 387 -22.32 16.32 -2.23
C ASP A 387 -22.38 15.41 -3.48
N GLU A 388 -21.30 15.42 -4.25
CA GLU A 388 -21.22 14.68 -5.53
C GLU A 388 -21.38 13.16 -5.34
N PHE A 389 -20.85 12.62 -4.24
CA PHE A 389 -21.01 11.23 -3.81
C PHE A 389 -21.70 11.16 -2.45
N ASN A 390 -23.00 11.45 -2.42
CA ASN A 390 -23.79 11.42 -1.18
C ASN A 390 -24.29 10.00 -0.79
N ALA A 391 -24.94 9.88 0.38
CA ALA A 391 -25.48 8.61 0.88
C ALA A 391 -26.37 7.86 -0.11
N ARG A 392 -27.18 8.54 -0.92
CA ARG A 392 -28.03 7.87 -1.92
C ARG A 392 -27.19 7.23 -3.02
N TYR A 393 -26.09 7.86 -3.43
CA TYR A 393 -25.17 7.29 -4.42
C TYR A 393 -24.60 5.95 -3.91
N TYR A 394 -24.06 5.92 -2.69
CA TYR A 394 -23.49 4.70 -2.11
C TYR A 394 -24.54 3.64 -1.80
N LEU A 395 -25.75 4.01 -1.39
CA LEU A 395 -26.81 3.03 -1.20
C LEU A 395 -27.27 2.38 -2.51
N VAL A 396 -27.27 3.11 -3.63
CA VAL A 396 -27.50 2.51 -4.96
C VAL A 396 -26.39 1.53 -5.33
N THR A 397 -25.14 1.86 -4.99
CA THR A 397 -23.99 0.94 -5.13
C THR A 397 -24.21 -0.33 -4.31
N ALA A 398 -24.57 -0.17 -3.04
CA ALA A 398 -24.67 -1.27 -2.09
C ALA A 398 -25.76 -2.30 -2.48
N ILE A 399 -26.77 -1.86 -3.26
CA ILE A 399 -27.85 -2.74 -3.72
C ILE A 399 -27.68 -3.27 -5.15
N HIS A 400 -26.55 -3.04 -5.83
CA HIS A 400 -26.38 -3.41 -7.25
C HIS A 400 -26.62 -4.90 -7.51
N GLN A 401 -26.23 -5.77 -6.57
CA GLN A 401 -26.22 -7.23 -6.71
C GLN A 401 -27.58 -7.89 -6.47
N PHE A 402 -28.56 -7.15 -5.92
CA PHE A 402 -29.84 -7.75 -5.55
C PHE A 402 -30.87 -7.58 -6.66
N GLU A 403 -31.38 -8.66 -7.21
CA GLU A 403 -32.43 -8.62 -8.24
C GLU A 403 -33.83 -8.56 -7.61
N SER A 404 -34.51 -7.41 -7.69
CA SER A 404 -35.85 -7.24 -7.13
C SER A 404 -36.66 -6.19 -7.90
N PRO A 405 -37.90 -6.50 -8.32
CA PRO A 405 -38.79 -5.52 -8.96
C PRO A 405 -39.08 -4.29 -8.09
N ALA A 406 -39.02 -4.45 -6.76
CA ALA A 406 -39.21 -3.34 -5.83
C ALA A 406 -38.02 -2.35 -5.87
N ILE A 407 -36.80 -2.86 -6.06
CA ILE A 407 -35.61 -2.03 -6.25
C ILE A 407 -35.75 -1.27 -7.57
N GLU A 408 -35.99 -1.97 -8.66
CA GLU A 408 -36.11 -1.37 -10.01
C GLU A 408 -37.12 -0.22 -10.05
N LYS A 409 -38.32 -0.44 -9.52
CA LYS A 409 -39.36 0.58 -9.45
C LYS A 409 -38.95 1.78 -8.58
N THR A 410 -38.23 1.54 -7.50
CA THR A 410 -37.74 2.62 -6.63
C THR A 410 -36.65 3.42 -7.32
N LEU A 411 -35.70 2.76 -7.99
CA LEU A 411 -34.65 3.40 -8.77
C LEU A 411 -35.22 4.24 -9.93
N GLU A 412 -36.22 3.73 -10.66
CA GLU A 412 -36.94 4.48 -11.69
C GLU A 412 -37.58 5.75 -11.13
N THR A 413 -38.23 5.64 -9.97
CA THR A 413 -38.87 6.80 -9.31
C THR A 413 -37.82 7.86 -8.91
N ILE A 414 -36.70 7.43 -8.34
CA ILE A 414 -35.62 8.32 -7.91
C ILE A 414 -34.95 8.97 -9.12
N PHE A 415 -34.69 8.22 -10.20
CA PHE A 415 -34.09 8.76 -11.41
C PHE A 415 -34.91 9.95 -11.95
N ASN A 416 -36.22 9.76 -12.05
CA ASN A 416 -37.14 10.75 -12.60
C ASN A 416 -37.34 11.99 -11.71
N THR A 417 -36.99 11.92 -10.42
CA THR A 417 -37.20 13.00 -9.44
C THR A 417 -35.91 13.68 -8.97
N SER A 418 -34.79 12.96 -8.99
CA SER A 418 -33.46 13.48 -8.62
C SER A 418 -32.98 14.51 -9.62
N THR A 419 -32.31 15.58 -9.17
CA THR A 419 -31.55 16.51 -10.02
C THR A 419 -30.05 16.18 -10.07
N SER A 420 -29.56 15.26 -9.23
CA SER A 420 -28.15 14.87 -9.18
C SER A 420 -27.78 13.99 -10.37
N TYR A 421 -26.85 14.48 -11.19
CA TYR A 421 -26.30 13.75 -12.33
C TYR A 421 -25.62 12.45 -11.90
N ASN A 422 -24.76 12.50 -10.88
CA ASN A 422 -24.02 11.33 -10.39
C ASN A 422 -24.96 10.24 -9.87
N LEU A 423 -26.00 10.62 -9.13
CA LEU A 423 -27.01 9.66 -8.67
C LEU A 423 -27.76 9.03 -9.85
N ARG A 424 -28.18 9.83 -10.84
CA ARG A 424 -28.84 9.32 -12.06
C ARG A 424 -27.94 8.38 -12.85
N SER A 425 -26.68 8.73 -13.04
CA SER A 425 -25.69 7.87 -13.70
C SER A 425 -25.51 6.55 -12.95
N ARG A 426 -25.40 6.61 -11.61
CA ARG A 426 -25.20 5.41 -10.79
C ARG A 426 -26.41 4.49 -10.80
N ILE A 427 -27.62 5.05 -10.88
CA ILE A 427 -28.85 4.27 -11.06
C ILE A 427 -28.83 3.50 -12.38
N LEU A 428 -28.45 4.15 -13.48
CA LEU A 428 -28.37 3.48 -14.79
C LEU A 428 -27.32 2.36 -14.79
N GLU A 429 -26.16 2.58 -14.18
CA GLU A 429 -25.14 1.55 -14.01
C GLU A 429 -25.62 0.39 -13.13
N SER A 430 -26.29 0.68 -12.00
CA SER A 430 -26.85 -0.35 -11.12
C SER A 430 -27.93 -1.18 -11.84
N LEU A 431 -28.71 -0.58 -12.74
CA LEU A 431 -29.67 -1.30 -13.58
C LEU A 431 -28.99 -2.08 -14.71
N SER A 432 -27.88 -1.57 -15.25
CA SER A 432 -27.14 -2.23 -16.34
C SER A 432 -26.36 -3.45 -15.86
N LEU A 433 -25.89 -3.49 -14.61
CA LEU A 433 -25.12 -4.64 -14.10
C LEU A 433 -25.99 -5.86 -13.74
N ARG A 434 -27.32 -5.68 -13.64
CA ARG A 434 -28.26 -6.75 -13.33
C ARG A 434 -28.47 -7.68 -14.53
N GLN A 435 -28.66 -8.97 -14.26
CA GLN A 435 -28.81 -10.00 -15.29
C GLN A 435 -30.26 -10.14 -15.73
N SER A 436 -31.22 -9.79 -14.87
CA SER A 436 -32.64 -9.89 -15.20
C SER A 436 -33.02 -9.04 -16.43
N SER A 437 -33.84 -9.61 -17.33
CA SER A 437 -34.40 -8.88 -18.47
C SER A 437 -35.31 -7.72 -18.04
N GLY A 438 -35.95 -7.83 -16.86
CA GLY A 438 -36.77 -6.77 -16.27
C GLY A 438 -35.97 -5.50 -15.97
N SER A 439 -34.78 -5.63 -15.37
CA SER A 439 -33.92 -4.48 -15.09
C SER A 439 -33.50 -3.72 -16.35
N LYS A 440 -33.21 -4.46 -17.43
CA LYS A 440 -32.88 -3.88 -18.75
C LYS A 440 -34.07 -3.13 -19.35
N GLU A 441 -35.28 -3.68 -19.22
CA GLU A 441 -36.50 -3.00 -19.66
C GLU A 441 -36.74 -1.69 -18.91
N VAL A 442 -36.59 -1.71 -17.59
CA VAL A 442 -36.74 -0.52 -16.75
C VAL A 442 -35.70 0.54 -17.13
N MET A 443 -34.44 0.15 -17.30
CA MET A 443 -33.37 1.06 -17.75
C MET A 443 -33.70 1.71 -19.10
N LEU A 444 -34.13 0.94 -20.09
CA LEU A 444 -34.50 1.46 -21.41
C LEU A 444 -35.71 2.39 -21.35
N ASN A 445 -36.68 2.10 -20.48
CA ASN A 445 -37.84 2.98 -20.27
C ASN A 445 -37.42 4.31 -19.64
N ILE A 446 -36.55 4.26 -18.63
CA ILE A 446 -35.96 5.45 -17.98
C ILE A 446 -35.27 6.33 -19.03
N LEU A 447 -34.37 5.73 -19.82
CA LEU A 447 -33.63 6.45 -20.86
C LEU A 447 -34.56 7.12 -21.87
N LYS A 448 -35.65 6.46 -22.27
CA LYS A 448 -36.64 7.03 -23.19
C LYS A 448 -37.38 8.25 -22.60
N SER A 449 -37.59 8.26 -21.29
CA SER A 449 -38.25 9.36 -20.59
C SER A 449 -37.30 10.46 -20.11
N ALA A 450 -35.98 10.25 -20.22
CA ALA A 450 -34.98 11.19 -19.74
C ALA A 450 -34.99 12.49 -20.59
N PRO A 451 -34.76 13.66 -19.98
CA PRO A 451 -34.60 14.91 -20.73
C PRO A 451 -33.41 14.78 -21.69
N THR A 452 -33.62 15.17 -22.96
CA THR A 452 -32.60 15.13 -24.03
C THR A 452 -31.46 16.13 -23.83
N GLU A 453 -31.59 17.07 -22.91
CA GLU A 453 -30.58 18.09 -22.63
C GLU A 453 -29.54 17.57 -21.61
N SER A 454 -28.38 17.19 -22.15
CA SER A 454 -27.05 17.13 -21.51
C SER A 454 -26.87 16.25 -20.27
N TYR A 455 -27.03 14.93 -20.40
CA TYR A 455 -26.38 14.00 -19.49
C TYR A 455 -25.47 13.08 -20.31
N GLU A 456 -24.16 13.13 -20.08
CA GLU A 456 -23.25 12.12 -20.63
C GLU A 456 -23.59 10.78 -19.97
N LEU A 457 -24.04 9.81 -20.76
CA LEU A 457 -24.27 8.47 -20.24
C LEU A 457 -22.91 7.79 -20.11
N LYS A 458 -22.56 7.31 -18.92
CA LYS A 458 -21.36 6.48 -18.77
C LYS A 458 -21.48 5.24 -19.65
N MET A 459 -20.40 4.90 -20.38
CA MET A 459 -20.34 3.80 -21.35
C MET A 459 -20.85 2.46 -20.77
N SER A 460 -20.59 2.22 -19.48
CA SER A 460 -20.96 0.97 -18.78
C SER A 460 -22.44 0.65 -18.72
N ALA A 461 -23.33 1.61 -19.00
CA ALA A 461 -24.76 1.35 -19.11
C ALA A 461 -25.12 0.44 -20.31
N PHE A 462 -24.29 0.45 -21.37
CA PHE A 462 -24.58 -0.25 -22.62
C PHE A 462 -23.72 -1.49 -22.87
N ASP A 463 -22.66 -1.71 -22.09
CA ASP A 463 -21.70 -2.82 -22.28
C ASP A 463 -22.38 -4.19 -22.38
N GLY A 464 -23.38 -4.46 -21.54
CA GLY A 464 -24.13 -5.72 -21.60
C GLY A 464 -24.86 -5.97 -22.93
N PHE A 465 -25.18 -4.93 -23.71
CA PHE A 465 -25.71 -5.11 -25.07
C PHE A 465 -24.61 -5.37 -26.10
N ALA A 466 -23.40 -4.84 -25.92
CA ALA A 466 -22.27 -5.14 -26.77
C ALA A 466 -21.79 -6.58 -26.59
N ASP A 467 -21.83 -7.09 -25.35
CA ASP A 467 -21.33 -8.43 -24.99
C ASP A 467 -22.33 -9.56 -25.27
N SER A 468 -23.61 -9.25 -25.47
CA SER A 468 -24.67 -10.25 -25.65
C SER A 468 -25.52 -10.00 -26.90
N LEU A 469 -25.26 -10.79 -27.95
CA LEU A 469 -26.08 -10.79 -29.18
C LEU A 469 -27.57 -11.04 -28.91
N GLN A 470 -27.88 -11.91 -27.95
CA GLN A 470 -29.26 -12.24 -27.60
C GLN A 470 -29.96 -11.02 -27.00
N LEU A 471 -29.32 -10.34 -26.05
CA LEU A 471 -29.85 -9.14 -25.40
C LEU A 471 -29.99 -8.00 -26.41
N PHE A 472 -28.97 -7.80 -27.24
CA PHE A 472 -28.98 -6.82 -28.32
C PHE A 472 -30.15 -7.06 -29.29
N SER A 473 -30.30 -8.30 -29.77
CA SER A 473 -31.35 -8.66 -30.71
C SER A 473 -32.76 -8.48 -30.14
N LEU A 474 -32.92 -8.68 -28.83
CA LEU A 474 -34.20 -8.50 -28.14
C LEU A 474 -34.60 -7.02 -28.05
N TYR A 475 -33.65 -6.12 -27.82
CA TYR A 475 -33.92 -4.69 -27.58
C TYR A 475 -33.53 -3.76 -28.73
N LYS A 476 -33.02 -4.27 -29.85
CA LYS A 476 -32.49 -3.48 -30.98
C LYS A 476 -33.38 -2.33 -31.45
N SER A 477 -34.69 -2.54 -31.61
CA SER A 477 -35.60 -1.49 -32.08
C SER A 477 -35.69 -0.32 -31.09
N ARG A 478 -35.70 -0.62 -29.78
CA ARG A 478 -35.68 0.42 -28.74
C ARG A 478 -34.35 1.14 -28.68
N LEU A 479 -33.24 0.43 -28.85
CA LEU A 479 -31.90 1.04 -28.91
C LEU A 479 -31.80 1.99 -30.10
N ILE A 480 -32.28 1.59 -31.28
CA ILE A 480 -32.35 2.46 -32.46
C ILE A 480 -33.19 3.70 -32.17
N ASP A 481 -34.37 3.56 -31.57
CA ASP A 481 -35.22 4.69 -31.20
C ASP A 481 -34.50 5.66 -30.25
N LEU A 482 -33.77 5.16 -29.25
CA LEU A 482 -32.98 6.00 -28.33
C LEU A 482 -31.88 6.76 -29.08
N ALA A 483 -31.11 6.08 -29.92
CA ALA A 483 -30.03 6.69 -30.69
C ALA A 483 -30.54 7.75 -31.69
N GLN A 484 -31.72 7.55 -32.27
CA GLN A 484 -32.38 8.53 -33.15
C GLN A 484 -32.82 9.80 -32.39
N ASN A 485 -33.09 9.68 -31.09
CA ASN A 485 -33.39 10.81 -30.21
C ASN A 485 -32.15 11.38 -29.51
N ASN A 486 -30.95 11.05 -29.98
CA ASN A 486 -29.65 11.46 -29.40
C ASN A 486 -29.40 10.97 -27.96
N ILE A 487 -30.06 9.89 -27.52
CA ILE A 487 -29.87 9.31 -26.18
C ILE A 487 -28.92 8.12 -26.29
N GLY A 488 -27.72 8.22 -25.73
CA GLY A 488 -26.70 7.16 -25.81
C GLY A 488 -26.29 6.82 -27.25
N ARG A 489 -26.42 7.80 -28.16
CA ARG A 489 -26.33 7.58 -29.60
C ARG A 489 -25.00 6.96 -30.00
N LYS A 490 -23.89 7.47 -29.47
CA LYS A 490 -22.54 6.98 -29.79
C LYS A 490 -22.39 5.53 -29.33
N GLU A 491 -22.71 5.26 -28.06
CA GLU A 491 -22.58 3.95 -27.42
C GLU A 491 -23.44 2.89 -28.14
N ILE A 492 -24.66 3.26 -28.52
CA ILE A 492 -25.57 2.39 -29.24
C ILE A 492 -25.06 2.10 -30.66
N ILE A 493 -24.58 3.11 -31.39
CA ILE A 493 -24.02 2.91 -32.73
C ILE A 493 -22.76 2.04 -32.66
N ASP A 494 -21.89 2.25 -31.67
CA ASP A 494 -20.69 1.42 -31.45
C ASP A 494 -21.07 -0.04 -31.14
N ALA A 495 -22.03 -0.29 -30.23
CA ALA A 495 -22.55 -1.63 -29.95
C ALA A 495 -23.14 -2.29 -31.21
N TYR A 496 -23.87 -1.52 -32.03
CA TYR A 496 -24.42 -1.96 -33.30
C TYR A 496 -23.32 -2.36 -34.30
N GLY A 497 -22.30 -1.52 -34.44
CA GLY A 497 -21.15 -1.74 -35.30
C GLY A 497 -20.35 -2.98 -34.90
N SER A 498 -20.09 -3.16 -33.61
CA SER A 498 -19.42 -4.34 -33.05
C SER A 498 -20.21 -5.62 -33.32
N ALA A 499 -21.54 -5.59 -33.11
CA ALA A 499 -22.39 -6.75 -33.36
C ALA A 499 -22.43 -7.13 -34.86
N ILE A 500 -22.44 -6.16 -35.79
CA ILE A 500 -22.33 -6.48 -37.22
C ILE A 500 -20.93 -7.00 -37.57
N GLY A 501 -19.88 -6.39 -37.02
CA GLY A 501 -18.50 -6.78 -37.28
C GLY A 501 -18.21 -8.22 -36.87
N TYR A 502 -18.69 -8.64 -35.69
CA TYR A 502 -18.42 -9.96 -35.13
C TYR A 502 -19.27 -11.08 -35.76
N TYR A 503 -20.57 -10.83 -35.96
CA TYR A 503 -21.52 -11.85 -36.39
C TYR A 503 -21.88 -11.80 -37.90
N GLY A 504 -21.37 -10.79 -38.61
CA GLY A 504 -21.55 -10.63 -40.05
C GLY A 504 -22.89 -10.00 -40.45
N LYS A 505 -22.96 -9.51 -41.71
CA LYS A 505 -24.11 -8.77 -42.26
C LYS A 505 -25.37 -9.61 -42.46
N ASN A 506 -25.27 -10.94 -42.39
CA ASN A 506 -26.34 -11.88 -42.76
C ASN A 506 -27.14 -12.45 -41.58
N ASN A 507 -26.94 -11.92 -40.37
CA ASN A 507 -27.69 -12.33 -39.17
C ASN A 507 -28.96 -11.47 -38.96
N ALA A 508 -29.70 -11.72 -37.88
CA ALA A 508 -30.92 -10.97 -37.51
C ALA A 508 -30.73 -9.45 -37.27
N ILE A 509 -29.48 -8.98 -37.20
CA ILE A 509 -29.09 -7.56 -37.08
C ILE A 509 -29.01 -6.90 -38.47
N GLY A 510 -28.71 -7.68 -39.52
CA GLY A 510 -28.56 -7.20 -40.90
C GLY A 510 -29.80 -6.57 -41.51
N VAL A 511 -31.01 -6.96 -41.08
CA VAL A 511 -32.29 -6.41 -41.57
C VAL A 511 -32.46 -4.92 -41.24
N ASP A 512 -31.85 -4.47 -40.13
CA ASP A 512 -31.91 -3.09 -39.65
C ASP A 512 -30.63 -2.29 -39.99
N SER A 513 -29.76 -2.86 -40.84
CA SER A 513 -28.53 -2.20 -41.33
C SER A 513 -28.79 -0.84 -41.98
N LEU A 514 -29.98 -0.63 -42.57
CA LEU A 514 -30.39 0.66 -43.13
C LEU A 514 -30.58 1.75 -42.06
N ALA A 515 -31.11 1.40 -40.88
CA ALA A 515 -31.29 2.35 -39.79
C ALA A 515 -29.94 2.74 -39.19
N TYR A 516 -29.06 1.75 -39.01
CA TYR A 516 -27.67 1.96 -38.61
C TYR A 516 -26.89 2.81 -39.63
N GLU A 517 -26.95 2.47 -40.92
CA GLU A 517 -26.32 3.24 -42.00
C GLU A 517 -26.82 4.69 -42.04
N LYS A 518 -28.13 4.91 -41.83
CA LYS A 518 -28.70 6.25 -41.75
C LYS A 518 -28.14 7.05 -40.56
N MET A 519 -27.98 6.43 -39.39
CA MET A 519 -27.41 7.10 -38.22
C MET A 519 -25.93 7.44 -38.43
N VAL A 520 -25.14 6.51 -38.95
CA VAL A 520 -23.72 6.76 -39.27
C VAL A 520 -23.57 7.85 -40.33
N ASN A 521 -24.40 7.83 -41.38
CA ASN A 521 -24.38 8.88 -42.41
C ASN A 521 -24.74 10.25 -41.85
N SER A 522 -25.73 10.32 -40.95
CA SER A 522 -26.08 11.57 -40.26
C SER A 522 -24.92 12.11 -39.43
N ASP A 523 -24.17 11.25 -38.76
CA ASP A 523 -23.02 11.66 -37.94
C ASP A 523 -21.81 12.05 -38.82
N LEU A 524 -21.65 11.38 -39.97
CA LEU A 524 -20.69 11.77 -41.00
C LEU A 524 -21.01 13.15 -41.59
N GLU A 525 -22.28 13.43 -41.90
CA GLU A 525 -22.72 14.74 -42.39
C GLU A 525 -22.50 15.84 -41.36
N ALA A 526 -22.84 15.58 -40.09
CA ALA A 526 -22.56 16.49 -38.99
C ALA A 526 -21.05 16.76 -38.86
N TRP A 527 -20.21 15.72 -38.95
CA TRP A 527 -18.76 15.89 -38.93
C TRP A 527 -18.24 16.65 -40.16
N PHE A 528 -18.79 16.41 -41.36
CA PHE A 528 -18.42 17.17 -42.56
C PHE A 528 -18.70 18.67 -42.40
N GLU A 529 -19.77 19.06 -41.72
CA GLU A 529 -20.03 20.46 -41.41
C GLU A 529 -19.13 20.98 -40.28
N ALA A 530 -18.85 20.17 -39.25
CA ALA A 530 -17.95 20.53 -38.17
C ALA A 530 -16.53 20.80 -38.68
N ILE A 531 -15.94 19.90 -39.46
CA ILE A 531 -14.56 20.02 -39.94
C ILE A 531 -14.32 21.18 -40.91
N LYS A 532 -15.37 21.62 -41.62
CA LYS A 532 -15.30 22.84 -42.45
C LYS A 532 -15.14 24.10 -41.61
N ASN A 533 -15.74 24.12 -40.42
CA ASN A 533 -15.77 25.28 -39.53
C ASN A 533 -14.66 25.23 -38.48
N ASP A 534 -14.23 24.03 -38.10
CA ASP A 534 -13.18 23.76 -37.12
C ASP A 534 -12.26 22.66 -37.66
N ASN A 535 -11.06 23.04 -38.09
CA ASN A 535 -10.09 22.11 -38.65
C ASN A 535 -9.49 21.14 -37.60
N GLU A 536 -9.82 21.29 -36.32
CA GLU A 536 -9.46 20.36 -35.24
C GLU A 536 -10.57 19.34 -34.92
N ALA A 537 -11.75 19.47 -35.55
CA ALA A 537 -12.88 18.57 -35.32
C ALA A 537 -12.52 17.10 -35.60
N SER A 538 -12.52 16.29 -34.55
CA SER A 538 -12.16 14.88 -34.64
C SER A 538 -13.30 14.05 -35.22
N ILE A 539 -12.97 13.14 -36.14
CA ILE A 539 -13.97 12.26 -36.75
C ILE A 539 -14.50 11.26 -35.70
N PRO A 540 -15.82 11.02 -35.63
CA PRO A 540 -16.36 10.03 -34.69
C PRO A 540 -15.85 8.62 -35.00
N MET A 541 -15.56 7.85 -33.95
CA MET A 541 -14.94 6.54 -34.04
C MET A 541 -15.79 5.55 -34.86
N HIS A 542 -17.09 5.49 -34.56
CA HIS A 542 -18.06 4.64 -35.25
C HIS A 542 -18.15 4.95 -36.74
N VAL A 543 -17.99 6.21 -37.14
CA VAL A 543 -18.01 6.63 -38.55
C VAL A 543 -16.83 6.02 -39.29
N ILE A 544 -15.62 6.13 -38.76
CA ILE A 544 -14.42 5.51 -39.37
C ILE A 544 -14.61 4.00 -39.47
N ASN A 545 -14.98 3.36 -38.36
CA ASN A 545 -15.11 1.91 -38.28
C ASN A 545 -16.13 1.40 -39.32
N TYR A 546 -17.25 2.09 -39.48
CA TYR A 546 -18.25 1.74 -40.49
C TYR A 546 -17.68 1.76 -41.92
N PHE A 547 -17.06 2.85 -42.34
CA PHE A 547 -16.61 2.94 -43.75
C PHE A 547 -15.38 2.08 -44.05
N VAL A 548 -14.55 1.80 -43.04
CA VAL A 548 -13.42 0.86 -43.18
C VAL A 548 -13.89 -0.59 -43.28
N VAL A 549 -14.84 -1.01 -42.43
CA VAL A 549 -15.31 -2.40 -42.36
C VAL A 549 -16.25 -2.76 -43.51
N PHE A 550 -17.05 -1.82 -44.01
CA PHE A 550 -18.11 -2.12 -44.98
C PHE A 550 -17.73 -1.91 -46.45
N ASP A 551 -16.47 -1.54 -46.74
CA ASP A 551 -15.89 -1.26 -48.06
C ASP A 551 -16.71 -0.29 -48.92
N ARG A 552 -16.42 1.01 -48.77
CA ARG A 552 -17.15 2.12 -49.40
C ARG A 552 -16.18 3.14 -50.03
N PRO A 553 -15.51 2.80 -51.15
CA PRO A 553 -14.32 3.52 -51.64
C PRO A 553 -14.58 4.99 -52.01
N ALA A 554 -15.77 5.33 -52.51
CA ALA A 554 -16.12 6.70 -52.89
C ALA A 554 -16.23 7.65 -51.69
N VAL A 555 -16.83 7.18 -50.58
CA VAL A 555 -16.96 7.96 -49.35
C VAL A 555 -15.63 7.96 -48.59
N GLU A 556 -14.93 6.83 -48.59
CA GLU A 556 -13.61 6.68 -47.97
C GLU A 556 -12.61 7.69 -48.54
N SER A 557 -12.53 7.85 -49.87
CA SER A 557 -11.61 8.81 -50.50
C SER A 557 -11.87 10.26 -50.05
N LYS A 558 -13.15 10.63 -49.87
CA LYS A 558 -13.54 11.96 -49.36
C LYS A 558 -13.15 12.13 -47.90
N ILE A 559 -13.34 11.11 -47.07
CA ILE A 559 -12.93 11.12 -45.66
C ILE A 559 -11.39 11.22 -45.57
N GLU A 560 -10.65 10.36 -46.25
CA GLU A 560 -9.17 10.37 -46.27
C GLU A 560 -8.61 11.75 -46.67
N SER A 561 -9.22 12.41 -47.67
CA SER A 561 -8.83 13.76 -48.08
C SER A 561 -9.01 14.81 -46.99
N LEU A 562 -10.10 14.74 -46.22
CA LEU A 562 -10.39 15.69 -45.13
C LEU A 562 -9.55 15.41 -43.89
N LEU A 563 -9.32 14.13 -43.55
CA LEU A 563 -8.42 13.75 -42.47
C LEU A 563 -6.98 14.20 -42.75
N ARG A 564 -6.57 14.22 -44.02
CA ARG A 564 -5.25 14.72 -44.45
C ARG A 564 -5.11 16.24 -44.28
N SER A 565 -6.18 17.01 -44.49
CA SER A 565 -6.17 18.47 -44.33
C SER A 565 -6.42 18.95 -42.89
N SER A 566 -6.89 18.05 -42.02
CA SER A 566 -7.16 18.29 -40.60
C SER A 566 -5.91 18.76 -39.83
N ASN A 567 -6.10 19.49 -38.74
CA ASN A 567 -5.07 19.77 -37.74
C ASN A 567 -5.10 18.78 -36.56
N SER A 568 -6.20 18.05 -36.35
CA SER A 568 -6.30 17.02 -35.30
C SER A 568 -5.29 15.87 -35.50
N THR A 569 -4.49 15.62 -34.48
CA THR A 569 -3.55 14.48 -34.43
C THR A 569 -4.29 13.14 -34.53
N PHE A 570 -5.45 13.01 -33.87
CA PHE A 570 -6.29 11.82 -33.96
C PHE A 570 -6.76 11.52 -35.39
N ASN A 571 -7.14 12.55 -36.15
CA ASN A 571 -7.55 12.41 -37.55
C ASN A 571 -6.39 11.90 -38.43
N HIS A 572 -5.19 12.44 -38.26
CA HIS A 572 -3.99 11.97 -38.95
C HIS A 572 -3.61 10.54 -38.55
N TYR A 573 -3.71 10.22 -37.26
CA TYR A 573 -3.51 8.86 -36.74
C TYR A 573 -4.42 7.87 -37.48
N ARG A 574 -5.71 8.19 -37.58
CA ARG A 574 -6.68 7.32 -38.26
C ARG A 574 -6.41 7.18 -39.76
N LEU A 575 -6.01 8.26 -40.44
CA LEU A 575 -5.57 8.19 -41.83
C LEU A 575 -4.40 7.22 -42.01
N VAL A 576 -3.34 7.36 -41.21
CA VAL A 576 -2.13 6.52 -41.29
C VAL A 576 -2.43 5.08 -40.91
N TYR A 577 -3.06 4.86 -39.75
CA TYR A 577 -3.38 3.53 -39.23
C TYR A 577 -4.24 2.72 -40.22
N ASN A 578 -5.28 3.31 -40.77
CA ASN A 578 -6.16 2.63 -41.74
C ASN A 578 -5.42 2.32 -43.05
N GLY A 579 -4.60 3.26 -43.53
CA GLY A 579 -3.77 3.06 -44.72
C GLY A 579 -2.82 1.87 -44.54
N VAL A 580 -2.05 1.85 -43.44
CA VAL A 580 -1.12 0.77 -43.11
C VAL A 580 -1.85 -0.56 -42.93
N SER A 581 -3.02 -0.57 -42.26
CA SER A 581 -3.83 -1.77 -42.08
C SER A 581 -4.26 -2.42 -43.40
N LYS A 582 -4.46 -1.59 -44.44
CA LYS A 582 -4.75 -1.99 -45.82
C LYS A 582 -3.50 -2.23 -46.69
N GLY A 583 -2.30 -2.16 -46.11
CA GLY A 583 -1.03 -2.38 -46.83
C GLY A 583 -0.53 -1.17 -47.63
N LYS A 584 -1.09 0.03 -47.43
CA LYS A 584 -0.61 1.27 -48.06
C LYS A 584 0.57 1.82 -47.27
N ILE A 585 1.67 2.16 -47.95
CA ILE A 585 2.81 2.85 -47.34
C ILE A 585 2.41 4.32 -47.08
N PRO A 586 2.45 4.79 -45.82
CA PRO A 586 2.09 6.17 -45.50
C PRO A 586 3.13 7.17 -46.02
N SER A 587 2.70 8.38 -46.32
CA SER A 587 3.62 9.45 -46.75
C SER A 587 4.44 9.96 -45.56
N ASN A 588 5.61 10.56 -45.85
CA ASN A 588 6.43 11.19 -44.80
C ASN A 588 5.71 12.34 -44.10
N GLU A 589 4.84 13.05 -44.82
CA GLU A 589 4.02 14.13 -44.27
C GLU A 589 3.01 13.58 -43.26
N ASP A 590 2.30 12.51 -43.62
CA ASP A 590 1.30 11.88 -42.74
C ASP A 590 1.96 11.28 -41.48
N LEU A 591 3.10 10.60 -41.66
CA LEU A 591 3.88 10.06 -40.56
C LEU A 591 4.36 11.15 -39.62
N GLY A 592 4.91 12.26 -40.15
CA GLY A 592 5.44 13.35 -39.34
C GLY A 592 4.41 14.05 -38.46
N LYS A 593 3.11 13.95 -38.81
CA LYS A 593 2.00 14.47 -37.99
C LYS A 593 1.69 13.57 -36.80
N VAL A 594 1.64 12.26 -36.99
CA VAL A 594 1.31 11.29 -35.94
C VAL A 594 2.50 11.01 -35.04
N TYR A 595 3.70 10.95 -35.61
CA TYR A 595 4.95 10.61 -34.92
C TYR A 595 5.28 11.54 -33.76
N LYS A 596 4.74 12.75 -33.71
CA LYS A 596 4.97 13.68 -32.60
C LYS A 596 4.32 13.21 -31.30
N ASP A 597 3.24 12.44 -31.40
CA ASP A 597 2.43 11.99 -30.27
C ASP A 597 2.75 10.52 -29.95
N ASN A 598 3.27 10.26 -28.75
CA ASN A 598 3.66 8.90 -28.35
C ASN A 598 2.45 7.96 -28.29
N TYR A 599 1.33 8.41 -27.74
CA TYR A 599 0.13 7.60 -27.59
C TYR A 599 -0.38 7.10 -28.94
N TYR A 600 -0.56 7.99 -29.91
CA TYR A 600 -1.03 7.58 -31.23
C TYR A 600 0.03 6.87 -32.07
N TRP A 601 1.31 7.21 -31.89
CA TRP A 601 2.40 6.53 -32.58
C TRP A 601 2.46 5.04 -32.22
N TYR A 602 2.17 4.64 -30.98
CA TYR A 602 2.16 3.23 -30.57
C TYR A 602 1.29 2.36 -31.49
N TYR A 603 0.05 2.78 -31.73
CA TYR A 603 -0.88 2.02 -32.57
C TYR A 603 -0.43 1.94 -34.04
N VAL A 604 0.19 3.00 -34.56
CA VAL A 604 0.78 3.01 -35.92
C VAL A 604 2.00 2.10 -35.98
N LEU A 605 2.93 2.23 -35.03
CA LEU A 605 4.13 1.42 -34.90
C LEU A 605 3.78 -0.08 -34.83
N SER A 606 2.84 -0.44 -33.96
CA SER A 606 2.34 -1.81 -33.81
C SER A 606 1.79 -2.37 -35.11
N THR A 607 1.02 -1.57 -35.85
CA THR A 607 0.47 -2.00 -37.14
C THR A 607 1.55 -2.13 -38.22
N LEU A 608 2.49 -1.19 -38.28
CA LEU A 608 3.64 -1.25 -39.20
C LEU A 608 4.50 -2.49 -38.97
N ILE A 609 4.71 -2.89 -37.70
CA ILE A 609 5.46 -4.11 -37.34
C ILE A 609 4.66 -5.35 -37.74
N ARG A 610 3.38 -5.44 -37.36
CA ARG A 610 2.50 -6.60 -37.70
C ARG A 610 2.35 -6.82 -39.20
N LYS A 611 2.49 -5.77 -40.01
CA LYS A 611 2.42 -5.83 -41.48
C LYS A 611 3.79 -5.98 -42.15
N ASP A 612 4.89 -6.10 -41.40
CA ASP A 612 6.29 -6.06 -41.88
C ASP A 612 6.60 -4.84 -42.77
N MET A 613 5.92 -3.72 -42.50
CA MET A 613 6.04 -2.48 -43.26
C MET A 613 7.00 -1.48 -42.64
N LEU A 614 7.38 -1.66 -41.36
CA LEU A 614 8.28 -0.74 -40.66
C LEU A 614 9.63 -0.58 -41.39
N LYS A 615 10.13 -1.66 -42.00
CA LYS A 615 11.36 -1.65 -42.83
C LYS A 615 11.27 -0.68 -44.01
N SER A 616 10.07 -0.50 -44.57
CA SER A 616 9.79 0.37 -45.71
C SER A 616 9.65 1.85 -45.34
N ILE A 617 9.65 2.18 -44.05
CA ILE A 617 9.54 3.56 -43.55
C ILE A 617 10.94 4.18 -43.33
N PRO A 618 11.12 5.51 -43.54
CA PRO A 618 12.40 6.18 -43.33
C PRO A 618 13.00 6.00 -41.93
N ALA A 619 14.33 6.05 -41.85
CA ALA A 619 15.08 5.91 -40.60
C ALA A 619 14.69 6.92 -39.50
N ALA A 620 14.25 8.13 -39.89
CA ALA A 620 13.80 9.17 -38.97
C ALA A 620 12.61 8.75 -38.07
N TYR A 621 11.86 7.70 -38.47
CA TYR A 621 10.72 7.16 -37.73
C TYR A 621 11.03 5.84 -37.02
N LYS A 622 12.31 5.43 -37.00
CA LYS A 622 12.79 4.23 -36.30
C LYS A 622 13.82 4.49 -35.18
N PRO A 623 13.99 5.70 -34.60
CA PRO A 623 14.95 5.87 -33.52
C PRO A 623 14.49 5.11 -32.28
N LEU A 624 15.45 4.48 -31.64
CA LEU A 624 15.26 3.64 -30.46
C LEU A 624 14.54 4.41 -29.35
N GLU A 625 15.00 5.63 -29.07
CA GLU A 625 14.49 6.47 -27.99
C GLU A 625 13.00 6.77 -28.16
N LYS A 626 12.55 7.05 -29.39
CA LYS A 626 11.13 7.30 -29.64
C LYS A 626 10.29 6.05 -29.49
N ASN A 627 10.73 4.93 -30.05
CA ASN A 627 9.95 3.69 -29.98
C ASN A 627 9.86 3.16 -28.55
N VAL A 628 10.93 3.28 -27.76
CA VAL A 628 10.95 2.92 -26.35
C VAL A 628 10.06 3.85 -25.52
N SER A 629 10.17 5.17 -25.69
CA SER A 629 9.30 6.13 -24.99
C SER A 629 7.83 5.95 -25.36
N THR A 630 7.53 5.58 -26.61
CA THR A 630 6.18 5.26 -27.08
C THR A 630 5.57 4.07 -26.34
N LEU A 631 6.34 2.99 -26.16
CA LEU A 631 5.88 1.82 -25.42
C LEU A 631 5.68 2.12 -23.94
N MET A 632 6.63 2.81 -23.33
CA MET A 632 6.56 3.19 -21.92
C MET A 632 5.38 4.12 -21.65
N HIS A 633 5.18 5.14 -22.49
CA HIS A 633 4.05 6.05 -22.39
C HIS A 633 2.72 5.30 -22.51
N HIS A 634 2.59 4.38 -23.47
CA HIS A 634 1.37 3.61 -23.66
C HIS A 634 1.03 2.76 -22.43
N TYR A 635 2.02 2.04 -21.86
CA TYR A 635 1.80 1.24 -20.65
C TYR A 635 1.31 2.08 -19.47
N PHE A 636 1.99 3.20 -19.17
CA PHE A 636 1.65 4.03 -18.01
C PHE A 636 0.36 4.81 -18.18
N TYR A 637 0.07 5.27 -19.39
CA TYR A 637 -1.18 5.96 -19.67
C TYR A 637 -2.38 5.00 -19.56
N ASP A 638 -2.31 3.82 -20.18
CA ASP A 638 -3.45 2.89 -20.21
C ASP A 638 -3.70 2.20 -18.87
N ASN A 639 -2.65 1.82 -18.15
CA ASN A 639 -2.79 1.07 -16.90
C ASN A 639 -2.90 1.97 -15.66
N HIS A 640 -2.34 3.19 -15.72
CA HIS A 640 -2.19 4.05 -14.54
C HIS A 640 -2.70 5.48 -14.76
N GLY A 641 -3.16 5.85 -15.97
CA GLY A 641 -3.61 7.22 -16.27
C GLY A 641 -2.50 8.27 -16.20
N VAL A 642 -1.24 7.85 -16.31
CA VAL A 642 -0.07 8.73 -16.16
C VAL A 642 0.42 9.20 -17.52
N ASP A 643 0.45 10.52 -17.71
CA ASP A 643 1.05 11.15 -18.90
C ASP A 643 2.54 11.45 -18.68
N CYS A 644 3.40 10.51 -19.09
CA CYS A 644 4.84 10.74 -19.04
C CYS A 644 5.30 11.76 -20.09
N GLN A 645 5.94 12.83 -19.63
CA GLN A 645 6.39 13.99 -20.41
C GLN A 645 7.88 13.91 -20.77
N GLU A 646 8.73 13.46 -19.84
CA GLU A 646 10.17 13.31 -20.04
C GLU A 646 10.57 11.84 -20.00
N PHE A 647 11.40 11.39 -20.96
CA PHE A 647 11.87 10.02 -21.06
C PHE A 647 13.38 9.97 -21.21
N GLU A 648 14.01 8.99 -20.55
CA GLU A 648 15.44 8.75 -20.66
C GLU A 648 15.73 7.26 -20.65
N ILE A 649 16.44 6.78 -21.68
CA ILE A 649 17.04 5.43 -21.64
C ILE A 649 18.31 5.53 -20.81
N LYS A 650 18.29 4.95 -19.61
CA LYS A 650 19.44 4.93 -18.70
C LYS A 650 20.55 4.00 -19.20
N ARG A 651 20.18 2.82 -19.71
CA ARG A 651 21.12 1.84 -20.29
C ARG A 651 20.40 0.77 -21.10
N MET A 652 21.15 0.15 -22.01
CA MET A 652 20.76 -1.13 -22.63
C MET A 652 21.23 -2.29 -21.75
N VAL A 653 20.41 -3.33 -21.66
CA VAL A 653 20.64 -4.51 -20.83
C VAL A 653 20.49 -5.75 -21.70
N ASP A 654 21.48 -6.65 -21.66
CA ASP A 654 21.39 -7.95 -22.31
C ASP A 654 20.60 -8.92 -21.42
N THR A 655 19.52 -9.49 -21.95
CA THR A 655 18.67 -10.48 -21.25
C THR A 655 18.55 -11.77 -22.06
N LYS A 656 17.94 -12.81 -21.48
CA LYS A 656 17.69 -14.07 -22.19
C LYS A 656 16.75 -13.92 -23.40
N TYR A 657 15.89 -12.90 -23.42
CA TYR A 657 14.98 -12.60 -24.53
C TYR A 657 15.58 -11.63 -25.56
N GLY A 658 16.81 -11.14 -25.33
CA GLY A 658 17.50 -10.17 -26.18
C GLY A 658 17.82 -8.87 -25.45
N LYS A 659 18.21 -7.84 -26.21
CA LYS A 659 18.52 -6.52 -25.66
C LYS A 659 17.26 -5.79 -25.22
N MET A 660 17.27 -5.22 -24.03
CA MET A 660 16.17 -4.40 -23.50
C MET A 660 16.70 -3.03 -23.05
N ALA A 661 15.84 -2.02 -23.01
CA ALA A 661 16.19 -0.66 -22.61
C ALA A 661 15.67 -0.37 -21.19
N LEU A 662 16.57 -0.24 -20.21
CA LEU A 662 16.20 0.31 -18.90
C LEU A 662 15.91 1.80 -19.07
N THR A 663 14.67 2.17 -18.84
CA THR A 663 14.11 3.48 -19.16
C THR A 663 13.43 4.08 -17.95
N SER A 664 13.57 5.40 -17.78
CA SER A 664 12.84 6.20 -16.81
C SER A 664 11.89 7.16 -17.51
N CYS A 665 10.72 7.43 -16.92
CA CYS A 665 9.85 8.51 -17.35
C CYS A 665 9.29 9.34 -16.19
N LYS A 666 9.07 10.63 -16.44
CA LYS A 666 8.52 11.60 -15.49
C LYS A 666 7.21 12.17 -16.00
N ASP A 667 6.27 12.39 -15.09
CA ASP A 667 4.92 12.91 -15.36
C ASP A 667 4.80 14.43 -15.17
N GLY A 668 5.93 15.15 -15.10
CA GLY A 668 5.97 16.60 -14.84
C GLY A 668 5.99 17.00 -13.36
N SER A 669 5.90 16.04 -12.44
CA SER A 669 6.14 16.28 -11.01
C SER A 669 7.64 16.43 -10.68
N THR A 670 7.97 17.06 -9.55
CA THR A 670 9.36 17.28 -9.12
C THR A 670 9.99 16.11 -8.37
N GLU A 671 9.23 15.07 -8.04
CA GLU A 671 9.69 13.96 -7.21
C GLU A 671 9.45 12.59 -7.85
N GLY A 672 10.54 11.83 -8.02
CA GLY A 672 10.55 10.44 -8.46
C GLY A 672 10.39 10.21 -9.97
N ASP A 673 10.75 9.00 -10.41
CA ASP A 673 10.65 8.55 -11.80
C ASP A 673 9.85 7.24 -11.86
N PHE A 674 9.02 7.06 -12.89
CA PHE A 674 8.54 5.73 -13.27
C PHE A 674 9.66 4.99 -14.00
N LEU A 675 9.85 3.71 -13.70
CA LEU A 675 10.95 2.90 -14.23
C LEU A 675 10.44 1.63 -14.90
N GLY A 676 11.13 1.21 -15.96
CA GLY A 676 10.89 -0.10 -16.57
C GLY A 676 12.02 -0.53 -17.49
N ILE A 677 12.05 -1.82 -17.82
CA ILE A 677 12.87 -2.39 -18.89
C ILE A 677 11.98 -2.68 -20.08
N VAL A 678 12.25 -2.02 -21.21
CA VAL A 678 11.40 -2.06 -22.40
C VAL A 678 12.07 -2.90 -23.49
N GLY A 679 11.36 -3.90 -24.02
CA GLY A 679 11.89 -4.76 -25.09
C GLY A 679 11.25 -6.15 -25.16
N PRO A 680 11.86 -7.10 -25.89
CA PRO A 680 13.19 -7.02 -26.50
C PRO A 680 13.27 -6.09 -27.72
N ILE A 681 14.48 -5.58 -27.99
CA ILE A 681 14.82 -4.62 -29.04
C ILE A 681 15.71 -5.31 -30.07
N ALA A 682 15.29 -5.28 -31.33
CA ALA A 682 16.03 -5.80 -32.46
C ALA A 682 17.26 -4.94 -32.79
N THR A 683 18.16 -5.48 -33.62
CA THR A 683 19.43 -4.84 -33.98
C THR A 683 19.27 -3.53 -34.75
N ASP A 684 18.12 -3.31 -35.38
CA ASP A 684 17.76 -2.08 -36.09
C ASP A 684 17.03 -1.05 -35.19
N GLY A 685 16.98 -1.29 -33.88
CA GLY A 685 16.36 -0.39 -32.89
C GLY A 685 14.84 -0.54 -32.80
N THR A 686 14.26 -1.54 -33.48
CA THR A 686 12.81 -1.78 -33.46
C THR A 686 12.43 -2.68 -32.28
N PRO A 687 11.37 -2.35 -31.53
CA PRO A 687 10.88 -3.25 -30.49
C PRO A 687 10.16 -4.45 -31.10
N ASP A 688 10.37 -5.62 -30.52
CA ASP A 688 9.64 -6.84 -30.89
C ASP A 688 8.32 -6.93 -30.13
N LEU A 689 7.27 -6.36 -30.72
CA LEU A 689 5.92 -6.40 -30.15
C LEU A 689 5.23 -7.75 -30.31
N THR A 690 5.84 -8.70 -31.03
CA THR A 690 5.29 -10.06 -31.16
C THR A 690 5.74 -10.97 -30.03
N ASN A 691 6.82 -10.61 -29.35
CA ASN A 691 7.35 -11.27 -28.17
C ASN A 691 7.75 -10.23 -27.12
N GLU A 692 6.85 -9.32 -26.77
CA GLU A 692 7.11 -8.26 -25.80
C GLU A 692 7.31 -8.86 -24.39
N GLN A 693 8.41 -8.49 -23.73
CA GLN A 693 8.78 -8.95 -22.39
C GLN A 693 9.06 -7.77 -21.46
N SER A 694 8.52 -6.60 -21.79
CA SER A 694 8.72 -5.37 -21.03
C SER A 694 8.19 -5.52 -19.60
N LEU A 695 8.93 -5.01 -18.62
CA LEU A 695 8.51 -4.96 -17.21
C LEU A 695 8.64 -3.55 -16.67
N TYR A 696 7.72 -3.16 -15.80
CA TYR A 696 7.61 -1.82 -15.27
C TYR A 696 7.36 -1.86 -13.76
N PHE A 697 7.81 -0.84 -13.05
CA PHE A 697 7.32 -0.55 -11.71
C PHE A 697 6.03 0.25 -11.82
N GLU A 698 4.97 -0.22 -11.16
CA GLU A 698 3.64 0.41 -11.18
C GLU A 698 3.63 1.77 -10.46
N GLU A 699 4.54 1.96 -9.50
CA GLU A 699 4.66 3.18 -8.69
C GLU A 699 5.91 4.00 -9.01
N LYS A 700 5.87 5.30 -8.70
CA LYS A 700 7.05 6.19 -8.77
C LYS A 700 8.15 5.72 -7.84
N GLN A 701 9.37 5.74 -8.36
CA GLN A 701 10.56 5.41 -7.61
C GLN A 701 11.22 6.72 -7.14
N ILE A 702 11.31 6.91 -5.82
CA ILE A 702 11.91 8.11 -5.20
C ILE A 702 13.26 7.72 -4.56
N GLY A 703 14.32 8.45 -4.87
CA GLY A 703 15.65 8.27 -4.26
C GLY A 703 16.24 6.86 -4.45
N TYR A 704 15.93 6.22 -5.56
CA TYR A 704 16.25 4.81 -5.81
C TYR A 704 17.69 4.60 -6.31
N ASP A 705 18.21 3.40 -6.06
CA ASP A 705 19.41 2.88 -6.72
C ASP A 705 19.05 2.15 -8.03
N LEU A 706 19.67 2.55 -9.13
CA LEU A 706 19.35 2.03 -10.47
C LEU A 706 19.77 0.56 -10.66
N GLU A 707 20.82 0.10 -9.96
CA GLU A 707 21.30 -1.29 -10.04
C GLU A 707 20.37 -2.21 -9.26
N GLU A 708 19.93 -1.80 -8.08
CA GLU A 708 18.94 -2.53 -7.29
C GLU A 708 17.62 -2.67 -8.07
N ARG A 709 17.13 -1.58 -8.66
CA ARG A 709 15.89 -1.59 -9.46
C ARG A 709 16.02 -2.42 -10.72
N LEU A 710 17.16 -2.38 -11.41
CA LEU A 710 17.37 -3.29 -12.53
C LEU A 710 17.34 -4.74 -12.06
N LYS A 711 18.02 -5.06 -10.97
CA LYS A 711 18.06 -6.44 -10.45
C LYS A 711 16.65 -6.96 -10.18
N ILE A 712 15.80 -6.18 -9.54
CA ILE A 712 14.40 -6.55 -9.29
C ILE A 712 13.66 -6.83 -10.60
N LEU A 713 13.79 -5.97 -11.61
CA LEU A 713 13.15 -6.18 -12.91
C LEU A 713 13.69 -7.44 -13.62
N LEU A 714 15.00 -7.69 -13.55
CA LEU A 714 15.61 -8.89 -14.14
C LEU A 714 15.24 -10.18 -13.41
N ASP A 715 15.11 -10.13 -12.08
CA ASP A 715 14.70 -11.28 -11.26
C ASP A 715 13.23 -11.66 -11.54
N ASN A 716 12.39 -10.70 -11.96
CA ASN A 716 10.98 -10.95 -12.32
C ASN A 716 10.78 -11.34 -13.80
N LEU A 717 11.85 -11.31 -14.60
CA LEU A 717 11.87 -11.79 -16.00
C LEU A 717 11.96 -13.33 -16.10
N THR A 718 11.52 -14.07 -15.07
CA THR A 718 11.62 -15.53 -14.97
C THR A 718 10.69 -16.26 -15.95
N ASP A 719 11.12 -17.48 -16.34
CA ASP A 719 10.75 -18.26 -17.54
C ASP A 719 9.30 -18.22 -18.06
#